data_AF-A0A974AJ65-F1
#
_entry.id   AF-A0A974AJ65-F1
#
_cell.length_a   1.000
_cell.length_b   1.000
_cell.length_c   1.000
_cell.angle_alpha   90.00
_cell.angle_beta   90.00
_cell.angle_gamma   90.00
#
_symmetry.space_group_name_H-M   'P 1'
#
loop_
_entity.id
_entity.type
_entity.pdbx_description
1 polymer ?
#
loop_
_entity_poly.entity_id
_entity_poly.type
_entity_poly.pdbx_seq_one_letter_code
_entity_poly.pdbx_strand_id
1 'polypeptide(L)'
;MSKTATAATSSGPLSFFTNLKINTKIMIGFGLVLALTALISAMSYRGFGKVSEGFEAFNQRVTVVGLARDVDRGFVAFRRFVREYSLSGDDGLIGEARNRQRALDDSIKQGLDQIKNPERHKKMAELGESYKLYVANFDKLIALKQEQNKLTKEVLDPLGMKSRSEIEELQSVAVSRAGNSNTMILAGEALKQLLLARLNVNKLLGRHDQSSAEAAEKALADLKTAMTAFGANIISDDVRKVFTETNANIQKYTDAYHTAAHNAHEVEVLATTELPKLAAAIAADAEAIKTSGVAEEKQIEHDTTSLIASTENFVLMLAGGSLILGVALALLIGRAIAKPVVGLCAGMRELAGGNFNVVLPGIGRGDEVGDMAQAVETFKVNAEHKAREEAEAKIKQDQIAAQQRKQDMIRLADQFESAVGEIIETVSSASTELEASAGTLTSTAERSQQLTIVVAAASEEASTNVQSVASATEEMASSVNEISRQVQESARIANEAVDQARKTNDRVSELSTAAARIGDVVELINTIAGQTNLLALNATIEAARAGEAGRGFAVVASEVKALAEQTAKATGEISQQISGIQAATDQSVVAIREIGATIGKMSEISSTIASAVEEQGAATQEISRNVQQAAQGTMQVSSNITDVQRGASETGSASSQVLSAAQSLSRDSTRLRNEVGKFLSTVRAA
;
A
#
# COMPACT_ATOMS: atom_id res chain seq x y z
N MET A 1 -2.46 -22.10 -105.07
CA MET A 1 -2.30 -20.84 -104.31
C MET A 1 -1.71 -21.18 -102.96
N SER A 2 -0.49 -20.69 -102.72
CA SER A 2 0.33 -20.94 -101.53
C SER A 2 -0.26 -20.25 -100.29
N LYS A 3 -0.42 -20.98 -99.18
CA LYS A 3 -0.58 -20.40 -97.84
C LYS A 3 0.67 -20.74 -97.03
N THR A 4 1.66 -19.86 -97.09
CA THR A 4 2.75 -19.76 -96.13
C THR A 4 2.18 -19.27 -94.80
N ALA A 5 2.05 -20.18 -93.83
CA ALA A 5 1.80 -19.82 -92.44
C ALA A 5 3.13 -19.43 -91.79
N THR A 6 3.38 -18.12 -91.71
CA THR A 6 4.42 -17.52 -90.85
C THR A 6 4.09 -17.82 -89.39
N ALA A 7 4.95 -18.62 -88.74
CA ALA A 7 4.90 -18.86 -87.31
C ALA A 7 5.27 -17.57 -86.55
N ALA A 8 4.33 -17.04 -85.77
CA ALA A 8 4.55 -15.92 -84.87
C ALA A 8 5.43 -16.36 -83.69
N THR A 9 6.64 -15.80 -83.61
CA THR A 9 7.50 -15.89 -82.42
C THR A 9 6.88 -15.08 -81.30
N SER A 10 6.30 -15.75 -80.30
CA SER A 10 5.83 -15.11 -79.07
C SER A 10 7.03 -14.82 -78.14
N SER A 11 7.63 -13.64 -78.29
CA SER A 11 8.63 -13.11 -77.37
C SER A 11 7.96 -12.52 -76.12
N GLY A 12 7.41 -13.38 -75.26
CA GLY A 12 7.00 -13.02 -73.90
C GLY A 12 8.13 -13.31 -72.89
N PRO A 13 8.13 -12.68 -71.69
CA PRO A 13 9.18 -12.85 -70.67
C PRO A 13 9.34 -14.30 -70.15
N LEU A 14 8.41 -15.20 -70.49
CA LEU A 14 8.47 -16.64 -70.20
C LEU A 14 9.29 -17.46 -71.21
N SER A 15 9.68 -16.89 -72.36
CA SER A 15 10.45 -17.60 -73.40
C SER A 15 11.87 -17.97 -72.96
N PHE A 16 12.47 -17.13 -72.10
CA PHE A 16 13.76 -17.40 -71.47
C PHE A 16 13.69 -18.65 -70.58
N PHE A 17 12.64 -18.77 -69.76
CA PHE A 17 12.48 -19.91 -68.86
C PHE A 17 12.21 -21.21 -69.61
N THR A 18 11.57 -21.16 -70.78
CA THR A 18 11.27 -22.37 -71.56
C THR A 18 12.49 -23.02 -72.19
N ASN A 19 13.54 -22.27 -72.54
CA ASN A 19 14.75 -22.80 -73.20
C ASN A 19 15.90 -23.13 -72.24
N LEU A 20 15.70 -23.00 -70.93
CA LEU A 20 16.70 -23.41 -69.94
C LEU A 20 16.74 -24.93 -69.79
N LYS A 21 17.92 -25.44 -69.45
CA LYS A 21 18.13 -26.85 -69.10
C LYS A 21 17.25 -27.27 -67.92
N ILE A 22 16.74 -28.51 -67.93
CA ILE A 22 15.86 -29.06 -66.88
C ILE A 22 16.51 -28.94 -65.50
N ASN A 23 17.81 -29.24 -65.38
CA ASN A 23 18.55 -29.13 -64.12
C ASN A 23 18.58 -27.67 -63.61
N THR A 24 18.83 -26.71 -64.50
CA THR A 24 18.86 -25.29 -64.14
C THR A 24 17.49 -24.78 -63.66
N LYS A 25 16.40 -25.25 -64.27
CA LYS A 25 15.02 -24.92 -63.84
C LYS A 25 14.74 -25.42 -62.41
N ILE A 26 15.17 -26.62 -62.07
CA ILE A 26 14.97 -27.23 -60.74
C ILE A 26 15.83 -26.51 -59.69
N MET A 27 17.10 -26.24 -59.99
CA MET A 27 18.01 -25.53 -59.08
C MET A 27 17.54 -24.10 -58.78
N ILE A 28 17.01 -23.38 -59.76
CA ILE A 28 16.41 -22.05 -59.55
C ILE A 28 15.18 -22.14 -58.62
N GLY A 29 14.34 -23.16 -58.79
CA GLY A 29 13.16 -23.38 -57.96
C GLY A 29 13.53 -23.64 -56.48
N PHE A 30 14.43 -24.58 -56.21
CA PHE A 30 14.88 -24.87 -54.85
C PHE A 30 15.69 -23.72 -54.23
N GLY A 31 16.53 -23.05 -55.01
CA GLY A 31 17.31 -21.89 -54.55
C GLY A 31 16.43 -20.71 -54.12
N LEU A 32 15.34 -20.44 -54.85
CA LEU A 32 14.37 -19.40 -54.49
C LEU A 32 13.61 -19.72 -53.20
N VAL A 33 13.21 -20.99 -53.01
CA VAL A 33 12.52 -21.42 -51.79
C VAL A 33 13.43 -21.32 -50.58
N LEU A 34 14.69 -21.76 -50.68
CA LEU A 34 15.68 -21.66 -49.60
C LEU A 34 16.04 -20.21 -49.27
N ALA A 35 16.13 -19.33 -50.27
CA ALA A 35 16.38 -17.90 -50.05
C ALA A 35 15.20 -17.25 -49.30
N LEU A 36 13.96 -17.62 -49.64
CA LEU A 36 12.76 -17.12 -48.96
C LEU A 36 12.65 -17.62 -47.52
N THR A 37 12.94 -18.90 -47.25
CA THR A 37 12.94 -19.42 -45.87
C THR A 37 14.03 -18.78 -45.02
N ALA A 38 15.25 -18.61 -45.55
CA ALA A 38 16.32 -17.90 -44.84
C ALA A 38 15.94 -16.45 -44.51
N LEU A 39 15.27 -15.75 -45.44
CA LEU A 39 14.82 -14.37 -45.25
C LEU A 39 13.70 -14.28 -44.20
N ILE A 40 12.76 -15.23 -44.19
CA ILE A 40 11.73 -15.34 -43.15
C ILE A 40 12.39 -15.59 -41.78
N SER A 41 13.31 -16.55 -41.66
CA SER A 41 13.97 -16.89 -40.40
C SER A 41 14.79 -15.72 -39.84
N ALA A 42 15.57 -15.02 -40.67
CA ALA A 42 16.36 -13.86 -40.25
C ALA A 42 15.47 -12.70 -39.75
N MET A 43 14.30 -12.51 -40.38
CA MET A 43 13.34 -11.48 -40.00
C MET A 43 12.59 -11.84 -38.72
N SER A 44 12.15 -13.10 -38.57
CA SER A 44 11.53 -13.59 -37.34
C SER A 44 12.49 -13.43 -36.15
N TYR A 45 13.77 -13.77 -36.32
CA TYR A 45 14.78 -13.57 -35.28
C TYR A 45 14.92 -12.10 -34.86
N ARG A 46 14.91 -11.18 -35.82
CA ARG A 46 14.94 -9.73 -35.55
C ARG A 46 13.68 -9.23 -34.84
N GLY A 47 12.51 -9.76 -35.21
CA GLY A 47 11.23 -9.46 -34.56
C GLY A 47 11.23 -9.89 -33.08
N PHE A 48 11.69 -11.11 -32.80
CA PHE A 48 11.81 -11.61 -31.42
C PHE A 48 12.80 -10.78 -30.59
N GLY A 49 13.91 -10.31 -31.17
CA GLY A 49 14.85 -9.42 -30.48
C GLY A 49 14.21 -8.12 -29.99
N LYS A 50 13.37 -7.47 -30.83
CA LYS A 50 12.64 -6.26 -30.46
C LYS A 50 11.57 -6.51 -29.39
N VAL A 51 10.92 -7.67 -29.43
CA VAL A 51 9.95 -8.07 -28.39
C VAL A 51 10.65 -8.30 -27.04
N SER A 52 11.85 -8.88 -27.05
CA SER A 52 12.67 -9.06 -25.84
C SER A 52 13.09 -7.73 -25.21
N GLU A 53 13.53 -6.76 -26.01
CA GLU A 53 13.85 -5.40 -25.54
C GLU A 53 12.61 -4.70 -24.92
N GLY A 54 11.43 -4.92 -25.50
CA GLY A 54 10.16 -4.44 -24.95
C GLY A 54 9.80 -5.04 -23.58
N PHE A 55 10.15 -6.31 -23.35
CA PHE A 55 9.90 -7.00 -22.08
C PHE A 55 10.84 -6.52 -20.95
N GLU A 56 12.08 -6.19 -21.29
CA GLU A 56 13.05 -5.63 -20.33
C GLU A 56 12.68 -4.20 -19.91
N ALA A 57 12.16 -3.40 -20.85
CA ALA A 57 11.56 -2.09 -20.58
C ALA A 57 10.29 -2.19 -19.70
N PHE A 58 9.51 -3.27 -19.83
CA PHE A 58 8.34 -3.55 -18.99
C PHE A 58 8.74 -3.89 -17.53
N ASN A 59 9.75 -4.75 -17.33
CA ASN A 59 10.22 -5.11 -15.99
C ASN A 59 10.83 -3.93 -15.21
N GLN A 60 11.54 -3.01 -15.88
CA GLN A 60 12.01 -1.78 -15.23
C GLN A 60 10.84 -0.88 -14.76
N ARG A 61 9.64 -0.96 -15.35
CA ARG A 61 8.52 -0.06 -15.04
C ARG A 61 7.68 -0.46 -13.84
N VAL A 62 7.39 -1.75 -13.67
CA VAL A 62 6.67 -2.27 -12.48
C VAL A 62 7.39 -1.84 -11.21
N THR A 63 8.72 -1.87 -11.25
CA THR A 63 9.60 -1.46 -10.17
C THR A 63 9.47 0.04 -9.84
N VAL A 64 9.39 0.91 -10.85
CA VAL A 64 9.30 2.38 -10.66
C VAL A 64 7.95 2.83 -10.09
N VAL A 65 6.83 2.31 -10.60
CA VAL A 65 5.49 2.63 -10.06
C VAL A 65 5.32 2.07 -8.66
N GLY A 66 5.87 0.87 -8.40
CA GLY A 66 5.95 0.28 -7.06
C GLY A 66 6.67 1.19 -6.07
N LEU A 67 7.86 1.67 -6.44
CA LEU A 67 8.64 2.58 -5.57
C LEU A 67 7.92 3.89 -5.25
N ALA A 68 7.31 4.53 -6.24
CA ALA A 68 6.55 5.76 -6.01
C ALA A 68 5.37 5.53 -5.04
N ARG A 69 4.71 4.36 -5.15
CA ARG A 69 3.64 3.95 -4.24
C ARG A 69 4.15 3.68 -2.82
N ASP A 70 5.31 3.05 -2.70
CA ASP A 70 5.91 2.72 -1.40
C ASP A 70 6.37 3.99 -0.68
N VAL A 71 6.93 4.97 -1.40
CA VAL A 71 7.24 6.30 -0.88
C VAL A 71 5.96 7.02 -0.41
N ASP A 72 4.92 7.06 -1.25
CA ASP A 72 3.63 7.70 -0.91
C ASP A 72 3.01 7.09 0.37
N ARG A 73 2.89 5.75 0.40
CA ARG A 73 2.34 5.02 1.56
C ARG A 73 3.21 5.18 2.81
N GLY A 74 4.53 5.07 2.66
CA GLY A 74 5.47 5.28 3.74
C GLY A 74 5.37 6.68 4.32
N PHE A 75 5.22 7.69 3.46
CA PHE A 75 5.14 9.09 3.84
C PHE A 75 3.83 9.41 4.57
N VAL A 76 2.70 8.85 4.11
CA VAL A 76 1.42 8.96 4.84
C VAL A 76 1.55 8.40 6.26
N ALA A 77 2.21 7.26 6.42
CA ALA A 77 2.45 6.67 7.74
C ALA A 77 3.37 7.55 8.61
N PHE A 78 4.46 8.07 8.06
CA PHE A 78 5.36 8.99 8.77
C PHE A 78 4.65 10.28 9.19
N ARG A 79 3.90 10.90 8.28
CA ARG A 79 3.10 12.11 8.53
C ARG A 79 2.09 11.94 9.67
N ARG A 80 1.49 10.75 9.81
CA ARG A 80 0.58 10.46 10.92
C ARG A 80 1.28 10.64 12.27
N PHE A 81 2.46 10.05 12.45
CA PHE A 81 3.24 10.18 13.69
C PHE A 81 3.68 11.62 13.95
N VAL A 82 4.09 12.35 12.91
CA VAL A 82 4.45 13.77 13.03
C VAL A 82 3.26 14.59 13.53
N ARG A 83 2.06 14.36 12.98
CA ARG A 83 0.83 15.04 13.41
C ARG A 83 0.47 14.67 14.84
N GLU A 84 0.53 13.39 15.18
CA GLU A 84 0.22 12.90 16.53
C GLU A 84 1.16 13.50 17.57
N TYR A 85 2.47 13.52 17.29
CA TYR A 85 3.47 14.20 18.13
C TYR A 85 3.21 15.70 18.26
N SER A 86 2.83 16.39 17.17
CA SER A 86 2.54 17.82 17.23
C SER A 86 1.38 18.17 18.18
N LEU A 87 0.43 17.25 18.35
CA LEU A 87 -0.72 17.39 19.23
C LEU A 87 -0.43 16.91 20.66
N SER A 88 0.24 15.76 20.83
CA SER A 88 0.46 15.15 22.15
C SER A 88 1.72 15.66 22.85
N GLY A 89 2.77 15.99 22.09
CA GLY A 89 4.11 16.24 22.63
C GLY A 89 4.78 15.02 23.26
N ASP A 90 4.31 13.80 22.97
CA ASP A 90 4.85 12.55 23.54
C ASP A 90 6.15 12.13 22.85
N ASP A 91 7.27 12.23 23.56
CA ASP A 91 8.59 11.85 23.06
C ASP A 91 8.68 10.35 22.63
N GLY A 92 7.79 9.47 23.11
CA GLY A 92 7.71 8.08 22.66
C GLY A 92 7.42 7.94 21.16
N LEU A 93 6.66 8.88 20.59
CA LEU A 93 6.31 8.89 19.16
C LEU A 93 7.50 9.26 18.26
N ILE A 94 8.52 9.94 18.80
CA ILE A 94 9.71 10.32 18.04
C ILE A 94 10.44 9.06 17.54
N GLY A 95 10.57 8.03 18.39
CA GLY A 95 11.23 6.79 18.03
C GLY A 95 10.56 6.08 16.84
N GLU A 96 9.23 6.01 16.86
CA GLU A 96 8.46 5.42 15.75
C GLU A 96 8.56 6.27 14.49
N ALA A 97 8.45 7.59 14.60
CA ALA A 97 8.62 8.51 13.48
C ALA A 97 9.99 8.35 12.81
N ARG A 98 11.08 8.22 13.60
CA ARG A 98 12.45 7.99 13.09
C ARG A 98 12.61 6.63 12.40
N ASN A 99 11.92 5.60 12.87
CA ASN A 99 11.92 4.30 12.19
C ASN A 99 11.26 4.38 10.81
N ARG A 100 10.14 5.10 10.70
CA ARG A 100 9.47 5.34 9.42
C ARG A 100 10.29 6.23 8.49
N GLN A 101 10.95 7.25 9.04
CA GLN A 101 11.87 8.11 8.32
C GLN A 101 13.01 7.29 7.65
N ARG A 102 13.66 6.39 8.38
CA ARG A 102 14.73 5.54 7.81
C ARG A 102 14.26 4.69 6.62
N ALA A 103 13.07 4.09 6.74
CA ALA A 103 12.50 3.31 5.64
C ALA A 103 12.19 4.19 4.41
N LEU A 104 11.71 5.42 4.63
CA LEU A 104 11.46 6.39 3.56
C LEU A 104 12.76 6.87 2.90
N ASP A 105 13.80 7.12 3.68
CA ASP A 105 15.12 7.49 3.18
C ASP A 105 15.62 6.43 2.18
N ASP A 106 15.50 5.16 2.55
CA ASP A 106 15.87 4.02 1.70
C ASP A 106 15.00 3.95 0.43
N SER A 107 13.68 4.09 0.55
CA SER A 107 12.77 4.05 -0.61
C SER A 107 13.02 5.19 -1.59
N ILE A 108 13.23 6.42 -1.10
CA ILE A 108 13.53 7.59 -1.94
C ILE A 108 14.89 7.41 -2.62
N LYS A 109 15.90 6.91 -1.90
CA LYS A 109 17.22 6.62 -2.47
C LYS A 109 17.15 5.57 -3.57
N GLN A 110 16.47 4.45 -3.32
CA GLN A 110 16.24 3.44 -4.35
C GLN A 110 15.49 4.03 -5.56
N GLY A 111 14.58 5.00 -5.32
CA GLY A 111 13.87 5.74 -6.37
C GLY A 111 14.82 6.50 -7.27
N LEU A 112 15.72 7.27 -6.68
CA LEU A 112 16.74 8.02 -7.41
C LEU A 112 17.70 7.08 -8.18
N ASP A 113 18.10 5.97 -7.57
CA ASP A 113 19.06 5.04 -8.19
C ASP A 113 18.46 4.23 -9.35
N GLN A 114 17.17 3.85 -9.26
CA GLN A 114 16.54 2.92 -10.21
C GLN A 114 15.72 3.61 -11.31
N ILE A 115 15.21 4.83 -11.06
CA ILE A 115 14.40 5.56 -12.05
C ILE A 115 15.31 6.14 -13.14
N LYS A 116 15.32 5.50 -14.32
CA LYS A 116 16.12 5.99 -15.47
C LYS A 116 15.46 7.07 -16.31
N ASN A 117 14.13 7.19 -16.25
CA ASN A 117 13.40 8.19 -17.04
C ASN A 117 13.72 9.61 -16.50
N PRO A 118 14.21 10.55 -17.34
CA PRO A 118 14.68 11.86 -16.88
C PRO A 118 13.62 12.70 -16.15
N GLU A 119 12.39 12.71 -16.64
CA GLU A 119 11.28 13.48 -16.05
C GLU A 119 10.87 12.89 -14.70
N ARG A 120 10.74 11.55 -14.61
CA ARG A 120 10.42 10.89 -13.34
C ARG A 120 11.56 10.98 -12.33
N HIS A 121 12.80 10.88 -12.77
CA HIS A 121 13.97 11.05 -11.90
C HIS A 121 14.02 12.46 -11.34
N LYS A 122 13.75 13.48 -12.17
CA LYS A 122 13.63 14.87 -11.72
C LYS A 122 12.52 15.02 -10.67
N LYS A 123 11.34 14.43 -10.91
CA LYS A 123 10.24 14.44 -9.94
C LYS A 123 10.57 13.73 -8.64
N MET A 124 11.27 12.60 -8.70
CA MET A 124 11.75 11.89 -7.51
C MET A 124 12.78 12.72 -6.73
N ALA A 125 13.62 13.50 -7.41
CA ALA A 125 14.55 14.44 -6.77
C ALA A 125 13.82 15.61 -6.10
N GLU A 126 12.83 16.22 -6.76
CA GLU A 126 11.98 17.27 -6.19
C GLU A 126 11.21 16.78 -4.95
N LEU A 127 10.68 15.56 -5.02
CA LEU A 127 10.06 14.87 -3.89
C LEU A 127 11.06 14.70 -2.74
N GLY A 128 12.26 14.21 -3.03
CA GLY A 128 13.32 14.01 -2.05
C GLY A 128 13.74 15.30 -1.33
N GLU A 129 13.82 16.41 -2.05
CA GLU A 129 14.11 17.73 -1.45
C GLU A 129 12.96 18.24 -0.57
N SER A 130 11.72 18.10 -1.04
CA SER A 130 10.53 18.45 -0.24
C SER A 130 10.44 17.61 1.04
N TYR A 131 10.80 16.33 0.95
CA TYR A 131 10.87 15.42 2.08
C TYR A 131 11.98 15.78 3.06
N LYS A 132 13.18 16.15 2.60
CA LYS A 132 14.25 16.65 3.49
C LYS A 132 13.82 17.89 4.25
N LEU A 133 13.16 18.84 3.59
CA LEU A 133 12.59 20.03 4.24
C LEU A 133 11.53 19.65 5.27
N TYR A 134 10.69 18.65 4.95
CA TYR A 134 9.67 18.14 5.87
C TYR A 134 10.30 17.57 7.14
N VAL A 135 11.35 16.76 7.00
CA VAL A 135 12.11 16.20 8.13
C VAL A 135 12.76 17.31 8.96
N ALA A 136 13.39 18.31 8.32
CA ALA A 136 14.00 19.44 9.03
C ALA A 136 12.96 20.27 9.82
N ASN A 137 11.78 20.49 9.24
CA ASN A 137 10.68 21.18 9.93
C ASN A 137 10.13 20.35 11.09
N PHE A 138 10.10 19.01 10.96
CA PHE A 138 9.75 18.13 12.07
C PHE A 138 10.79 18.19 13.19
N ASP A 139 12.09 18.24 12.88
CA ASP A 139 13.15 18.41 13.87
C ASP A 139 13.02 19.74 14.64
N LYS A 140 12.71 20.83 13.92
CA LYS A 140 12.41 22.14 14.53
C LYS A 140 11.19 22.05 15.45
N LEU A 141 10.13 21.36 15.01
CA LEU A 141 8.92 21.16 15.80
C LEU A 141 9.21 20.40 17.10
N ILE A 142 10.00 19.32 17.04
CA ILE A 142 10.47 18.56 18.22
C ILE A 142 11.20 19.49 19.19
N ALA A 143 12.19 20.25 18.72
CA ALA A 143 12.98 21.13 19.58
C ALA A 143 12.10 22.18 20.29
N LEU A 144 11.15 22.78 19.57
CA LEU A 144 10.21 23.76 20.14
C LEU A 144 9.29 23.14 21.19
N LYS A 145 8.76 21.93 20.93
CA LYS A 145 7.89 21.23 21.88
C LYS A 145 8.63 20.79 23.14
N GLN A 146 9.84 20.26 23.00
CA GLN A 146 10.67 19.87 24.14
C GLN A 146 11.03 21.07 25.01
N GLU A 147 11.42 22.20 24.41
CA GLU A 147 11.71 23.42 25.17
C GLU A 147 10.45 23.98 25.84
N GLN A 148 9.29 23.93 25.17
CA GLN A 148 8.01 24.32 25.79
C GLN A 148 7.66 23.42 27.00
N ASN A 149 7.81 22.10 26.87
CA ASN A 149 7.57 21.15 27.95
C ASN A 149 8.51 21.41 29.13
N LYS A 150 9.79 21.70 28.84
CA LYS A 150 10.79 22.06 29.84
C LYS A 150 10.44 23.36 30.55
N LEU A 151 10.12 24.43 29.82
CA LEU A 151 9.69 25.72 30.40
C LEU A 151 8.47 25.56 31.29
N THR A 152 7.50 24.74 30.87
CA THR A 152 6.29 24.47 31.64
C THR A 152 6.63 23.78 32.97
N LYS A 153 7.40 22.69 32.92
CA LYS A 153 7.70 21.84 34.07
C LYS A 153 8.72 22.46 35.04
N GLU A 154 9.75 23.11 34.52
CA GLU A 154 10.88 23.61 35.32
C GLU A 154 10.72 25.07 35.76
N VAL A 155 9.91 25.87 35.04
CA VAL A 155 9.80 27.32 35.28
C VAL A 155 8.37 27.74 35.59
N LEU A 156 7.42 27.55 34.67
CA LEU A 156 6.06 28.07 34.81
C LEU A 156 5.31 27.43 35.98
N ASP A 157 5.30 26.10 36.10
CA ASP A 157 4.59 25.41 37.19
C ASP A 157 5.20 25.73 38.57
N PRO A 158 6.54 25.61 38.78
CA PRO A 158 7.14 25.92 40.07
C PRO A 158 7.04 27.41 40.44
N LEU A 159 7.34 28.33 39.51
CA LEU A 159 7.23 29.76 39.80
C LEU A 159 5.79 30.22 39.95
N GLY A 160 4.85 29.65 39.20
CA GLY A 160 3.43 29.95 39.34
C GLY A 160 2.88 29.53 40.70
N MET A 161 3.33 28.38 41.24
CA MET A 161 3.00 27.96 42.60
C MET A 161 3.71 28.80 43.66
N LYS A 162 5.01 29.06 43.49
CA LYS A 162 5.80 29.88 44.44
C LYS A 162 5.25 31.29 44.53
N SER A 163 5.02 31.96 43.40
CA SER A 163 4.47 33.32 43.34
C SER A 163 3.07 33.39 43.96
N ARG A 164 2.26 32.34 43.82
CA ARG A 164 0.96 32.26 44.50
C ARG A 164 1.13 32.29 46.02
N SER A 165 1.99 31.42 46.56
CA SER A 165 2.27 31.35 48.00
C SER A 165 2.84 32.67 48.53
N GLU A 166 3.74 33.30 47.78
CA GLU A 166 4.35 34.58 48.15
C GLU A 166 3.32 35.73 48.14
N ILE A 167 2.38 35.76 47.20
CA ILE A 167 1.28 36.75 47.21
C ILE A 167 0.31 36.50 48.37
N GLU A 168 0.00 35.24 48.70
CA GLU A 168 -0.82 34.88 49.88
C GLU A 168 -0.12 35.34 51.18
N GLU A 169 1.21 35.20 51.27
CA GLU A 169 2.00 35.73 52.39
C GLU A 169 1.92 37.26 52.46
N LEU A 170 2.12 37.96 51.34
CA LEU A 170 1.97 39.42 51.26
C LEU A 170 0.58 39.89 51.71
N GLN A 171 -0.47 39.15 51.36
CA GLN A 171 -1.84 39.42 51.79
C GLN A 171 -1.98 39.26 53.32
N SER A 172 -1.42 38.20 53.90
CA SER A 172 -1.48 37.93 55.35
C SER A 172 -0.70 38.96 56.19
N VAL A 173 0.47 39.41 55.71
CA VAL A 173 1.30 40.39 56.42
C VAL A 173 0.67 41.79 56.35
N ALA A 174 0.00 42.13 55.24
CA ALA A 174 -0.76 43.37 55.12
C ALA A 174 -1.92 43.45 56.14
N VAL A 175 -2.57 42.32 56.44
CA VAL A 175 -3.66 42.23 57.44
C VAL A 175 -3.14 42.38 58.86
N SER A 176 -2.01 41.76 59.19
CA SER A 176 -1.53 41.65 60.58
C SER A 176 -0.72 42.84 61.09
N ARG A 177 -0.04 43.60 60.21
CA ARG A 177 0.93 44.64 60.65
C ARG A 177 0.73 46.04 60.07
N ALA A 178 -0.02 46.20 58.97
CA ALA A 178 -0.07 47.48 58.25
C ALA A 178 -1.33 48.32 58.48
N GLY A 179 -2.44 47.75 58.99
CA GLY A 179 -3.70 48.48 59.21
C GLY A 179 -4.27 49.15 57.95
N ASN A 180 -3.75 48.83 56.77
CA ASN A 180 -4.05 49.49 55.52
C ASN A 180 -4.89 48.57 54.63
N SER A 181 -6.21 48.77 54.65
CA SER A 181 -7.17 48.00 53.86
C SER A 181 -6.85 48.03 52.36
N ASN A 182 -6.14 49.06 51.88
CA ASN A 182 -5.83 49.23 50.46
C ASN A 182 -4.78 48.24 49.96
N THR A 183 -3.74 47.94 50.75
CA THR A 183 -2.70 46.95 50.38
C THR A 183 -3.25 45.52 50.36
N MET A 184 -4.23 45.22 51.21
CA MET A 184 -4.91 43.91 51.23
C MET A 184 -5.72 43.67 49.95
N ILE A 185 -6.46 44.70 49.49
CA ILE A 185 -7.24 44.64 48.24
C ILE A 185 -6.31 44.44 47.04
N LEU A 186 -5.19 45.18 46.99
CA LEU A 186 -4.22 45.08 45.90
C LEU A 186 -3.53 43.71 45.85
N ALA A 187 -3.21 43.10 47.00
CA ALA A 187 -2.68 41.73 47.05
C ALA A 187 -3.72 40.69 46.57
N GLY A 188 -4.98 40.86 46.97
CA GLY A 188 -6.07 40.00 46.50
C GLY A 188 -6.31 40.12 44.99
N GLU A 189 -6.24 41.33 44.44
CA GLU A 189 -6.33 41.57 43.00
C GLU A 189 -5.14 40.92 42.26
N ALA A 190 -3.91 41.09 42.76
CA ALA A 190 -2.74 40.43 42.20
C ALA A 190 -2.88 38.90 42.22
N LEU A 191 -3.37 38.31 43.32
CA LEU A 191 -3.61 36.87 43.41
C LEU A 191 -4.63 36.40 42.36
N LYS A 192 -5.74 37.13 42.21
CA LYS A 192 -6.78 36.84 41.21
C LYS A 192 -6.18 36.87 39.79
N GLN A 193 -5.42 37.91 39.46
CA GLN A 193 -4.82 38.05 38.14
C GLN A 193 -3.75 36.99 37.86
N LEU A 194 -2.96 36.60 38.87
CA LEU A 194 -2.02 35.48 38.75
C LEU A 194 -2.75 34.16 38.47
N LEU A 195 -3.87 33.88 39.14
CA LEU A 195 -4.66 32.67 38.90
C LEU A 195 -5.29 32.67 37.50
N LEU A 196 -5.80 33.81 37.03
CA LEU A 196 -6.32 33.97 35.67
C LEU A 196 -5.22 33.80 34.61
N ALA A 197 -4.04 34.38 34.85
CA ALA A 197 -2.88 34.20 33.98
C ALA A 197 -2.51 32.72 33.91
N ARG A 198 -2.33 32.04 35.05
CA ARG A 198 -2.02 30.60 35.10
C ARG A 198 -3.07 29.73 34.39
N LEU A 199 -4.35 30.03 34.55
CA LEU A 199 -5.43 29.32 33.86
C LEU A 199 -5.31 29.45 32.35
N ASN A 200 -5.16 30.67 31.84
CA ASN A 200 -5.09 30.92 30.40
C ASN A 200 -3.77 30.40 29.79
N VAL A 201 -2.65 30.48 30.54
CA VAL A 201 -1.38 29.84 30.16
C VAL A 201 -1.55 28.32 30.05
N ASN A 202 -2.23 27.68 31.01
CA ASN A 202 -2.49 26.25 30.93
C ASN A 202 -3.43 25.87 29.76
N LYS A 203 -4.43 26.68 29.46
CA LYS A 203 -5.29 26.48 28.27
C LYS A 203 -4.50 26.62 26.97
N LEU A 204 -3.65 27.64 26.85
CA LEU A 204 -2.82 27.86 25.68
C LEU A 204 -1.82 26.71 25.47
N LEU A 205 -1.01 26.41 26.49
CA LEU A 205 0.10 25.47 26.36
C LEU A 205 -0.32 24.01 26.50
N GLY A 206 -1.29 23.72 27.37
CA GLY A 206 -1.74 22.36 27.68
C GLY A 206 -3.00 21.92 26.93
N ARG A 207 -3.87 22.84 26.52
CA ARG A 207 -5.07 22.53 25.71
C ARG A 207 -5.00 23.06 24.28
N HIS A 208 -3.86 23.65 23.90
CA HIS A 208 -3.64 24.19 22.55
C HIS A 208 -4.69 25.22 22.13
N ASP A 209 -5.24 25.97 23.10
CA ASP A 209 -6.26 26.98 22.85
C ASP A 209 -5.62 28.35 22.59
N GLN A 210 -5.37 28.65 21.32
CA GLN A 210 -4.75 29.91 20.89
C GLN A 210 -5.59 31.14 21.26
N SER A 211 -6.92 30.99 21.42
CA SER A 211 -7.79 32.09 21.86
C SER A 211 -7.51 32.53 23.30
N SER A 212 -6.87 31.66 24.10
CA SER A 212 -6.47 31.98 25.47
C SER A 212 -5.20 32.83 25.55
N ALA A 213 -4.46 33.04 24.45
CA ALA A 213 -3.22 33.83 24.46
C ALA A 213 -3.48 35.31 24.84
N GLU A 214 -4.47 35.95 24.22
CA GLU A 214 -4.85 37.34 24.54
C GLU A 214 -5.33 37.48 25.99
N ALA A 215 -6.06 36.48 26.49
CA ALA A 215 -6.54 36.46 27.87
C ALA A 215 -5.40 36.28 28.89
N ALA A 216 -4.37 35.49 28.55
CA ALA A 216 -3.16 35.33 29.36
C ALA A 216 -2.34 36.63 29.39
N GLU A 217 -2.10 37.26 28.24
CA GLU A 217 -1.41 38.55 28.14
C GLU A 217 -2.11 39.64 28.96
N LYS A 218 -3.44 39.73 28.83
CA LYS A 218 -4.23 40.70 29.60
C LYS A 218 -4.10 40.44 31.11
N ALA A 219 -4.21 39.19 31.56
CA ALA A 219 -4.09 38.86 32.97
C ALA A 219 -2.68 39.15 33.52
N LEU A 220 -1.62 38.95 32.72
CA LEU A 220 -0.25 39.31 33.10
C LEU A 220 -0.03 40.83 33.18
N ALA A 221 -0.63 41.59 32.26
CA ALA A 221 -0.61 43.05 32.29
C ALA A 221 -1.37 43.62 33.50
N ASP A 222 -2.54 43.06 33.81
CA ASP A 222 -3.34 43.43 34.98
C ASP A 222 -2.62 43.04 36.28
N LEU A 223 -1.96 41.87 36.33
CA LEU A 223 -1.10 41.45 37.43
C LEU A 223 0.05 42.43 37.67
N LYS A 224 0.76 42.83 36.62
CA LYS A 224 1.85 43.81 36.70
C LYS A 224 1.37 45.15 37.24
N THR A 225 0.18 45.59 36.81
CA THR A 225 -0.46 46.81 37.30
C THR A 225 -0.77 46.72 38.78
N ALA A 226 -1.39 45.61 39.23
CA ALA A 226 -1.70 45.38 40.64
C ALA A 226 -0.44 45.31 41.52
N MET A 227 0.62 44.61 41.06
CA MET A 227 1.90 44.53 41.76
C MET A 227 2.61 45.88 41.85
N THR A 228 2.58 46.69 40.80
CA THR A 228 3.16 48.05 40.81
C THR A 228 2.44 48.94 41.82
N ALA A 229 1.10 48.91 41.82
CA ALA A 229 0.29 49.65 42.79
C ALA A 229 0.52 49.16 44.23
N PHE A 230 0.65 47.85 44.44
CA PHE A 230 0.99 47.28 45.75
C PHE A 230 2.36 47.80 46.23
N GLY A 231 3.38 47.76 45.37
CA GLY A 231 4.73 48.23 45.66
C GLY A 231 4.82 49.69 46.11
N ALA A 232 4.03 50.57 45.47
CA ALA A 232 3.95 51.99 45.83
C ALA A 232 3.34 52.26 47.22
N ASN A 233 2.62 51.29 47.79
CA ASN A 233 1.94 51.40 49.09
C ASN A 233 2.64 50.60 50.21
N ILE A 234 3.88 50.13 50.00
CA ILE A 234 4.63 49.36 51.01
C ILE A 234 5.25 50.28 52.06
N ILE A 235 4.89 50.04 53.33
CA ILE A 235 5.32 50.84 54.49
C ILE A 235 6.38 50.11 55.34
N SER A 236 6.49 48.77 55.24
CA SER A 236 7.40 47.93 56.05
C SER A 236 8.53 47.33 55.22
N ASP A 237 9.76 47.32 55.75
CA ASP A 237 10.94 46.74 55.10
C ASP A 237 10.85 45.22 54.92
N ASP A 238 10.22 44.51 55.86
CA ASP A 238 9.98 43.06 55.76
C ASP A 238 9.08 42.73 54.56
N VAL A 239 8.01 43.52 54.38
CA VAL A 239 7.08 43.39 53.25
C VAL A 239 7.77 43.76 51.93
N ARG A 240 8.65 44.77 51.96
CA ARG A 240 9.42 45.21 50.79
C ARG A 240 10.35 44.11 50.28
N LYS A 241 10.96 43.33 51.18
CA LYS A 241 11.82 42.20 50.81
C LYS A 241 11.04 41.10 50.11
N VAL A 242 9.93 40.64 50.69
CA VAL A 242 9.06 39.61 50.10
C VAL A 242 8.53 40.08 48.75
N PHE A 243 8.01 41.32 48.68
CA PHE A 243 7.52 41.92 47.44
C PHE A 243 8.58 41.94 46.32
N THR A 244 9.83 42.29 46.66
CA THR A 244 10.91 42.36 45.66
C THR A 244 11.21 40.98 45.08
N GLU A 245 11.24 39.94 45.92
CA GLU A 245 11.42 38.56 45.48
C GLU A 245 10.23 38.07 44.63
N THR A 246 9.00 38.33 45.08
CA THR A 246 7.78 37.97 44.36
C THR A 246 7.70 38.64 43.00
N ASN A 247 7.98 39.95 42.94
CA ASN A 247 7.93 40.70 41.69
C ASN A 247 9.00 40.20 40.70
N ALA A 248 10.18 39.80 41.18
CA ALA A 248 11.20 39.17 40.36
C ALA A 248 10.78 37.78 39.84
N ASN A 249 10.10 36.98 40.66
CA ASN A 249 9.58 35.66 40.26
C ASN A 249 8.44 35.80 39.23
N ILE A 250 7.55 36.78 39.41
CA ILE A 250 6.50 37.10 38.44
C ILE A 250 7.10 37.55 37.11
N GLN A 251 8.15 38.39 37.12
CA GLN A 251 8.81 38.79 35.88
C GLN A 251 9.43 37.57 35.16
N LYS A 252 10.13 36.69 35.88
CA LYS A 252 10.67 35.44 35.30
C LYS A 252 9.57 34.54 34.75
N TYR A 253 8.43 34.45 35.43
CA TYR A 253 7.26 33.71 34.96
C TYR A 253 6.72 34.30 33.65
N THR A 254 6.58 35.62 33.58
CA THR A 254 6.14 36.35 32.37
C THR A 254 7.09 36.14 31.20
N ASP A 255 8.40 36.24 31.42
CA ASP A 255 9.41 36.05 30.37
C ASP A 255 9.41 34.59 29.84
N ALA A 256 9.28 33.61 30.75
CA ALA A 256 9.15 32.21 30.40
C ALA A 256 7.85 31.92 29.63
N TYR A 257 6.75 32.59 30.01
CA TYR A 257 5.47 32.49 29.31
C TYR A 257 5.59 33.02 27.88
N HIS A 258 6.14 34.21 27.66
CA HIS A 258 6.28 34.76 26.31
C HIS A 258 7.10 33.82 25.41
N THR A 259 8.16 33.21 25.95
CA THR A 259 8.95 32.22 25.21
C THR A 259 8.13 30.97 24.89
N ALA A 260 7.40 30.43 25.86
CA ALA A 260 6.55 29.25 25.67
C ALA A 260 5.38 29.50 24.71
N ALA A 261 4.80 30.70 24.74
CA ALA A 261 3.72 31.15 23.85
C ALA A 261 4.22 31.35 22.41
N HIS A 262 5.41 31.95 22.23
CA HIS A 262 6.07 32.04 20.93
C HIS A 262 6.33 30.63 20.35
N ASN A 263 6.86 29.71 21.17
CA ASN A 263 7.07 28.34 20.74
C ASN A 263 5.75 27.62 20.40
N ALA A 264 4.67 27.88 21.15
CA ALA A 264 3.34 27.33 20.85
C ALA A 264 2.86 27.77 19.46
N HIS A 265 3.01 29.06 19.15
CA HIS A 265 2.63 29.63 17.87
C HIS A 265 3.48 29.07 16.72
N GLU A 266 4.80 28.99 16.89
CA GLU A 266 5.69 28.39 15.88
C GLU A 266 5.35 26.91 15.61
N VAL A 267 5.02 26.14 16.66
CA VAL A 267 4.57 24.75 16.51
C VAL A 267 3.26 24.68 15.72
N GLU A 268 2.31 25.57 16.01
CA GLU A 268 1.04 25.66 15.29
C GLU A 268 1.26 25.99 13.81
N VAL A 269 2.09 26.98 13.49
CA VAL A 269 2.44 27.36 12.11
C VAL A 269 3.10 26.20 11.37
N LEU A 270 4.05 25.50 12.00
CA LEU A 270 4.69 24.33 11.42
C LEU A 270 3.67 23.21 11.15
N ALA A 271 2.81 22.90 12.12
CA ALA A 271 1.86 21.79 12.05
C ALA A 271 0.70 22.03 11.09
N THR A 272 0.23 23.27 10.96
CA THR A 272 -0.98 23.63 10.20
C THR A 272 -0.70 24.19 8.81
N THR A 273 0.49 24.77 8.60
CA THR A 273 0.83 25.47 7.35
C THR A 273 2.01 24.83 6.62
N GLU A 274 3.19 24.81 7.23
CA GLU A 274 4.42 24.40 6.54
C GLU A 274 4.47 22.89 6.25
N LEU A 275 4.26 22.05 7.27
CA LEU A 275 4.27 20.59 7.11
C LEU A 275 3.16 20.11 6.15
N PRO A 276 1.90 20.59 6.23
CA PRO A 276 0.87 20.21 5.26
C PRO A 276 1.18 20.63 3.83
N LYS A 277 1.78 21.81 3.62
CA LYS A 277 2.20 22.29 2.29
C LYS A 277 3.27 21.40 1.67
N LEU A 278 4.30 21.04 2.44
CA LEU A 278 5.35 20.11 2.01
C LEU A 278 4.77 18.70 1.76
N ALA A 279 3.87 18.24 2.62
CA ALA A 279 3.19 16.96 2.43
C ALA A 279 2.36 16.91 1.14
N ALA A 280 1.68 18.00 0.78
CA ALA A 280 0.94 18.11 -0.47
C ALA A 280 1.88 18.09 -1.69
N ALA A 281 3.04 18.74 -1.62
CA ALA A 281 4.05 18.70 -2.68
C ALA A 281 4.59 17.27 -2.90
N ILE A 282 4.96 16.58 -1.82
CA ILE A 282 5.44 15.19 -1.86
C ILE A 282 4.38 14.26 -2.47
N ALA A 283 3.12 14.38 -2.05
CA ALA A 283 2.02 13.59 -2.60
C ALA A 283 1.77 13.90 -4.09
N ALA A 284 1.83 15.17 -4.49
CA ALA A 284 1.66 15.59 -5.87
C ALA A 284 2.77 15.04 -6.79
N ASP A 285 4.04 15.08 -6.34
CA ASP A 285 5.15 14.54 -7.10
C ASP A 285 5.10 13.00 -7.15
N ALA A 286 4.73 12.32 -6.07
CA ALA A 286 4.52 10.88 -6.05
C ALA A 286 3.40 10.46 -7.02
N GLU A 287 2.29 11.21 -7.05
CA GLU A 287 1.17 10.99 -7.96
C GLU A 287 1.55 11.28 -9.41
N ALA A 288 2.36 12.31 -9.67
CA ALA A 288 2.87 12.60 -11.01
C ALA A 288 3.75 11.47 -11.55
N ILE A 289 4.63 10.89 -10.71
CA ILE A 289 5.46 9.73 -11.07
C ILE A 289 4.58 8.51 -11.38
N LYS A 290 3.57 8.25 -10.55
CA LYS A 290 2.61 7.14 -10.71
C LYS A 290 1.79 7.29 -11.99
N THR A 291 1.19 8.46 -12.20
CA THR A 291 0.36 8.78 -13.39
C THR A 291 1.18 8.72 -14.68
N SER A 292 2.39 9.28 -14.66
CA SER A 292 3.33 9.17 -15.78
C SER A 292 3.67 7.70 -16.08
N GLY A 293 3.88 6.87 -15.05
CA GLY A 293 4.11 5.43 -15.20
C GLY A 293 2.96 4.70 -15.88
N VAL A 294 1.72 4.96 -15.46
CA VAL A 294 0.50 4.32 -16.00
C VAL A 294 0.15 4.83 -17.41
N ALA A 295 0.37 6.12 -17.71
CA ALA A 295 0.16 6.65 -19.06
C ALA A 295 1.13 6.01 -20.08
N GLU A 296 2.38 5.83 -19.68
CA GLU A 296 3.37 5.12 -20.48
C GLU A 296 3.02 3.62 -20.64
N GLU A 297 2.41 2.99 -19.64
CA GLU A 297 1.92 1.60 -19.68
C GLU A 297 0.93 1.39 -20.82
N LYS A 298 -0.10 2.24 -20.91
CA LYS A 298 -1.08 2.18 -22.02
C LYS A 298 -0.44 2.42 -23.38
N GLN A 299 0.52 3.34 -23.46
CA GLN A 299 1.20 3.63 -24.73
C GLN A 299 2.07 2.44 -25.17
N ILE A 300 2.83 1.81 -24.26
CA ILE A 300 3.64 0.64 -24.60
C ILE A 300 2.79 -0.59 -24.85
N GLU A 301 1.70 -0.80 -24.12
CA GLU A 301 0.76 -1.86 -24.41
C GLU A 301 0.24 -1.69 -25.85
N HIS A 302 -0.18 -0.48 -26.22
CA HIS A 302 -0.58 -0.16 -27.57
C HIS A 302 0.54 -0.38 -28.60
N ASP A 303 1.76 0.12 -28.35
CA ASP A 303 2.89 0.01 -29.27
C ASP A 303 3.40 -1.43 -29.41
N THR A 304 3.38 -2.21 -28.33
CA THR A 304 3.78 -3.62 -28.32
C THR A 304 2.72 -4.46 -29.02
N THR A 305 1.44 -4.21 -28.76
CA THR A 305 0.33 -4.91 -29.44
C THR A 305 0.31 -4.55 -30.93
N SER A 306 0.58 -3.29 -31.28
CA SER A 306 0.74 -2.83 -32.66
C SER A 306 1.94 -3.48 -33.35
N LEU A 307 3.08 -3.60 -32.66
CA LEU A 307 4.28 -4.26 -33.18
C LEU A 307 4.05 -5.76 -33.38
N ILE A 308 3.37 -6.42 -32.45
CA ILE A 308 2.97 -7.84 -32.56
C ILE A 308 2.05 -8.01 -33.77
N ALA A 309 0.98 -7.22 -33.88
CA ALA A 309 0.02 -7.30 -34.98
C ALA A 309 0.65 -6.98 -36.34
N SER A 310 1.57 -6.00 -36.39
CA SER A 310 2.33 -5.68 -37.61
C SER A 310 3.25 -6.83 -38.01
N THR A 311 3.94 -7.43 -37.05
CA THR A 311 4.81 -8.59 -37.28
C THR A 311 4.00 -9.80 -37.74
N GLU A 312 2.85 -10.07 -37.12
CA GLU A 312 1.95 -11.17 -37.48
C GLU A 312 1.38 -11.00 -38.90
N ASN A 313 0.83 -9.83 -39.23
CA ASN A 313 0.30 -9.55 -40.57
C ASN A 313 1.38 -9.64 -41.66
N PHE A 314 2.60 -9.17 -41.37
CA PHE A 314 3.70 -9.23 -42.34
C PHE A 314 4.21 -10.67 -42.55
N VAL A 315 4.29 -11.47 -41.47
CA VAL A 315 4.61 -12.90 -41.55
C VAL A 315 3.53 -13.65 -42.34
N LEU A 316 2.25 -13.35 -42.13
CA LEU A 316 1.13 -13.91 -42.90
C LEU A 316 1.19 -13.53 -44.38
N MET A 317 1.53 -12.27 -44.71
CA MET A 317 1.72 -11.83 -46.10
C MET A 317 2.90 -12.55 -46.78
N LEU A 318 4.03 -12.72 -46.08
CA LEU A 318 5.18 -13.46 -46.60
C LEU A 318 4.88 -14.96 -46.76
N ALA A 319 4.19 -15.57 -45.79
CA ALA A 319 3.74 -16.95 -45.87
C ALA A 319 2.79 -17.15 -47.06
N GLY A 320 1.77 -16.31 -47.19
CA GLY A 320 0.84 -16.32 -48.32
C GLY A 320 1.52 -16.07 -49.67
N GLY A 321 2.43 -15.10 -49.72
CA GLY A 321 3.22 -14.79 -50.92
C GLY A 321 4.14 -15.94 -51.34
N SER A 322 4.80 -16.59 -50.37
CA SER A 322 5.64 -17.78 -50.62
C SER A 322 4.83 -18.98 -51.10
N LEU A 323 3.60 -19.15 -50.58
CA LEU A 323 2.67 -20.18 -51.03
C LEU A 323 2.21 -19.92 -52.47
N ILE A 324 1.81 -18.69 -52.80
CA ILE A 324 1.41 -18.30 -54.16
C ILE A 324 2.57 -18.47 -55.14
N LEU A 325 3.78 -18.03 -54.75
CA LEU A 325 4.97 -18.17 -55.58
C LEU A 325 5.35 -19.66 -55.77
N GLY A 326 5.24 -20.47 -54.72
CA GLY A 326 5.44 -21.91 -54.78
C GLY A 326 4.47 -22.60 -55.72
N VAL A 327 3.18 -22.26 -55.66
CA VAL A 327 2.15 -22.75 -56.58
C VAL A 327 2.42 -22.27 -58.01
N ALA A 328 2.80 -21.01 -58.21
CA ALA A 328 3.14 -20.46 -59.52
C ALA A 328 4.36 -21.15 -60.14
N LEU A 329 5.43 -21.38 -59.36
CA LEU A 329 6.62 -22.12 -59.79
C LEU A 329 6.29 -23.59 -60.09
N ALA A 330 5.47 -24.24 -59.27
CA ALA A 330 5.02 -25.61 -59.51
C ALA A 330 4.21 -25.72 -60.81
N LEU A 331 3.31 -24.78 -61.08
CA LEU A 331 2.54 -24.73 -62.33
C LEU A 331 3.40 -24.39 -63.55
N LEU A 332 4.40 -23.51 -63.40
CA LEU A 332 5.34 -23.14 -64.46
C LEU A 332 6.28 -24.29 -64.81
N ILE A 333 6.91 -24.93 -63.82
CA ILE A 333 7.79 -26.09 -64.01
C ILE A 333 6.98 -27.28 -64.56
N GLY A 334 5.79 -27.52 -64.01
CA GLY A 334 4.87 -28.54 -64.50
C GLY A 334 4.46 -28.34 -65.96
N ARG A 335 4.12 -27.10 -66.37
CA ARG A 335 3.82 -26.80 -67.78
C ARG A 335 5.03 -26.82 -68.69
N ALA A 336 6.20 -26.39 -68.21
CA ALA A 336 7.41 -26.27 -69.02
C ALA A 336 8.11 -27.60 -69.28
N ILE A 337 7.96 -28.58 -68.38
CA ILE A 337 8.61 -29.89 -68.48
C ILE A 337 7.60 -31.00 -68.79
N ALA A 338 6.52 -31.13 -68.02
CA ALA A 338 5.63 -32.29 -68.15
C ALA A 338 4.81 -32.27 -69.44
N LYS A 339 4.32 -31.10 -69.88
CA LYS A 339 3.47 -31.00 -71.08
C LYS A 339 4.22 -31.34 -72.39
N PRO A 340 5.45 -30.84 -72.62
CA PRO A 340 6.24 -31.21 -73.81
C PRO A 340 6.69 -32.68 -73.82
N VAL A 341 7.06 -33.24 -72.67
CA VAL A 341 7.46 -34.65 -72.56
C VAL A 341 6.27 -35.57 -72.85
N VAL A 342 5.08 -35.27 -72.33
CA VAL A 342 3.85 -36.01 -72.66
C VAL A 342 3.50 -35.88 -74.14
N GLY A 343 3.72 -34.70 -74.76
CA GLY A 343 3.53 -34.47 -76.19
C GLY A 343 4.50 -35.28 -77.08
N LEU A 344 5.77 -35.38 -76.69
CA LEU A 344 6.76 -36.23 -77.36
C LEU A 344 6.40 -37.72 -77.24
N CYS A 345 5.97 -38.18 -76.07
CA CYS A 345 5.50 -39.55 -75.88
C CYS A 345 4.25 -39.88 -76.72
N ALA A 346 3.34 -38.92 -76.90
CA ALA A 346 2.19 -39.09 -77.79
C ALA A 346 2.61 -39.16 -79.27
N GLY A 347 3.51 -38.27 -79.71
CA GLY A 347 4.05 -38.27 -81.07
C GLY A 347 4.85 -39.55 -81.41
N MET A 348 5.64 -40.06 -80.47
CA MET A 348 6.35 -41.34 -80.63
C MET A 348 5.39 -42.55 -80.71
N ARG A 349 4.26 -42.53 -79.98
CA ARG A 349 3.25 -43.61 -80.07
C ARG A 349 2.55 -43.62 -81.43
N GLU A 350 2.29 -42.46 -82.03
CA GLU A 350 1.77 -42.41 -83.41
C GLU A 350 2.80 -42.84 -84.45
N LEU A 351 4.07 -42.47 -84.26
CA LEU A 351 5.17 -42.91 -85.14
C LEU A 351 5.33 -44.44 -85.10
N ALA A 352 5.25 -45.04 -83.90
CA ALA A 352 5.29 -46.49 -83.71
C ALA A 352 4.04 -47.21 -84.27
N GLY A 353 2.92 -46.50 -84.41
CA GLY A 353 1.68 -46.98 -85.03
C GLY A 353 1.68 -46.91 -86.57
N GLY A 354 2.78 -46.48 -87.20
CA GLY A 354 2.93 -46.42 -88.66
C GLY A 354 2.53 -45.09 -89.30
N ASN A 355 2.21 -44.06 -88.51
CA ASN A 355 1.86 -42.73 -89.02
C ASN A 355 3.10 -41.82 -89.08
N PHE A 356 3.79 -41.79 -90.22
CA PHE A 356 5.04 -41.03 -90.41
C PHE A 356 4.84 -39.54 -90.78
N ASN A 357 3.59 -39.09 -90.93
CA ASN A 357 3.27 -37.69 -91.24
C ASN A 357 3.07 -36.80 -90.00
N VAL A 358 3.35 -37.32 -88.81
CA VAL A 358 3.22 -36.57 -87.56
C VAL A 358 4.43 -35.63 -87.38
N VAL A 359 4.16 -34.35 -87.20
CA VAL A 359 5.18 -33.37 -86.81
C VAL A 359 5.40 -33.50 -85.31
N LEU A 360 6.62 -33.86 -84.89
CA LEU A 360 6.94 -34.02 -83.47
C LEU A 360 6.91 -32.65 -82.77
N PRO A 361 6.07 -32.48 -81.74
CA PRO A 361 6.02 -31.21 -81.00
C PRO A 361 7.33 -31.03 -80.21
N GLY A 362 8.08 -29.96 -80.50
CA GLY A 362 9.29 -29.59 -79.74
C GLY A 362 10.57 -29.31 -80.55
N ILE A 363 10.54 -29.45 -81.86
CA ILE A 363 11.69 -29.19 -82.75
C ILE A 363 12.07 -27.70 -82.73
N GLY A 364 13.36 -27.40 -82.54
CA GLY A 364 13.89 -26.02 -82.45
C GLY A 364 13.92 -25.43 -81.04
N ARG A 365 13.63 -26.23 -79.99
CA ARG A 365 13.87 -25.84 -78.59
C ARG A 365 15.35 -26.01 -78.23
N GLY A 366 15.86 -25.14 -77.35
CA GLY A 366 17.26 -25.18 -76.89
C GLY A 366 17.49 -25.95 -75.58
N ASP A 367 16.48 -26.67 -75.08
CA ASP A 367 16.56 -27.50 -73.88
C ASP A 367 16.62 -29.00 -74.21
N GLU A 368 16.82 -29.86 -73.20
CA GLU A 368 17.01 -31.30 -73.40
C GLU A 368 15.81 -31.99 -74.08
N VAL A 369 14.62 -31.39 -73.98
CA VAL A 369 13.41 -31.84 -74.67
C VAL A 369 13.47 -31.53 -76.17
N GLY A 370 14.11 -30.42 -76.56
CA GLY A 370 14.41 -30.07 -77.94
C GLY A 370 15.45 -31.00 -78.57
N ASP A 371 16.51 -31.32 -77.83
CA ASP A 371 17.52 -32.31 -78.24
C ASP A 371 16.87 -33.69 -78.47
N MET A 372 15.92 -34.09 -77.62
CA MET A 372 15.12 -35.30 -77.82
C MET A 372 14.22 -35.22 -79.07
N ALA A 373 13.52 -34.11 -79.28
CA ALA A 373 12.67 -33.93 -80.46
C ALA A 373 13.48 -33.94 -81.77
N GLN A 374 14.67 -33.33 -81.76
CA GLN A 374 15.60 -33.28 -82.89
C GLN A 374 16.28 -34.64 -83.14
N ALA A 375 16.58 -35.40 -82.08
CA ALA A 375 17.05 -36.77 -82.20
C ALA A 375 15.99 -37.68 -82.84
N VAL A 376 14.70 -37.52 -82.48
CA VAL A 376 13.60 -38.28 -83.10
C VAL A 376 13.30 -37.81 -84.54
N GLU A 377 13.45 -36.51 -84.86
CA GLU A 377 13.40 -35.98 -86.24
C GLU A 377 14.58 -36.49 -87.10
N THR A 378 15.76 -36.68 -86.50
CA THR A 378 16.93 -37.29 -87.17
C THR A 378 16.74 -38.80 -87.35
N PHE A 379 16.00 -39.45 -86.44
CA PHE A 379 15.58 -40.85 -86.55
C PHE A 379 14.56 -41.06 -87.69
N LYS A 380 13.72 -40.06 -87.99
CA LYS A 380 12.78 -40.02 -89.12
C LYS A 380 13.49 -39.96 -90.49
N VAL A 381 14.74 -39.54 -90.56
CA VAL A 381 15.50 -39.39 -91.83
C VAL A 381 16.46 -40.56 -92.11
N ASN A 382 16.84 -41.36 -91.12
CA ASN A 382 17.84 -42.43 -91.29
C ASN A 382 17.33 -43.87 -91.06
N ALA A 383 16.02 -44.09 -91.16
CA ALA A 383 15.39 -45.39 -90.93
C ALA A 383 15.25 -46.29 -92.18
N GLU A 384 16.24 -46.33 -93.09
CA GLU A 384 16.18 -47.26 -94.24
C GLU A 384 17.45 -48.08 -94.54
N HIS A 385 18.59 -47.92 -93.85
CA HIS A 385 19.81 -48.61 -94.32
C HIS A 385 20.79 -49.19 -93.28
N LYS A 386 20.32 -49.62 -92.10
CA LYS A 386 21.19 -50.39 -91.18
C LYS A 386 20.48 -51.51 -90.41
N ALA A 387 19.73 -52.34 -91.15
CA ALA A 387 18.99 -53.48 -90.62
C ALA A 387 19.59 -54.85 -90.97
N ARG A 388 20.89 -54.96 -91.31
CA ARG A 388 21.45 -56.26 -91.73
C ARG A 388 22.86 -56.67 -91.28
N GLU A 389 23.58 -55.95 -90.41
CA GLU A 389 24.99 -56.31 -90.10
C GLU A 389 25.45 -56.30 -88.63
N GLU A 390 24.60 -56.11 -87.62
CA GLU A 390 25.08 -56.14 -86.21
C GLU A 390 24.60 -57.38 -85.43
N ALA A 391 24.71 -58.55 -86.05
CA ALA A 391 24.45 -59.84 -85.41
C ALA A 391 25.70 -60.47 -84.75
N GLU A 392 26.89 -59.89 -84.86
CA GLU A 392 28.13 -60.52 -84.34
C GLU A 392 28.89 -59.72 -83.26
N ALA A 393 28.48 -58.48 -82.90
CA ALA A 393 29.16 -57.69 -81.85
C ALA A 393 28.53 -57.78 -80.44
N LYS A 394 27.49 -58.62 -80.27
CA LYS A 394 26.66 -58.63 -79.05
C LYS A 394 27.36 -59.22 -77.82
N ILE A 395 28.45 -59.96 -77.99
CA ILE A 395 29.08 -60.71 -76.89
C ILE A 395 30.10 -59.88 -76.07
N LYS A 396 30.70 -58.81 -76.64
CA LYS A 396 31.61 -57.90 -75.88
C LYS A 396 30.91 -56.66 -75.29
N GLN A 397 29.83 -56.19 -75.92
CA GLN A 397 29.08 -55.02 -75.42
C GLN A 397 28.21 -55.38 -74.21
N ASP A 398 27.71 -56.61 -74.12
CA ASP A 398 26.96 -57.08 -72.95
C ASP A 398 27.83 -57.13 -71.68
N GLN A 399 29.14 -57.37 -71.79
CA GLN A 399 30.06 -57.32 -70.64
C GLN A 399 30.32 -55.88 -70.18
N ILE A 400 30.58 -54.94 -71.09
CA ILE A 400 30.81 -53.52 -70.74
C ILE A 400 29.51 -52.85 -70.24
N ALA A 401 28.37 -53.13 -70.87
CA ALA A 401 27.06 -52.64 -70.45
C ALA A 401 26.54 -53.32 -69.17
N ALA A 402 26.93 -54.57 -68.89
CA ALA A 402 26.70 -55.19 -67.57
C ALA A 402 27.60 -54.55 -66.51
N GLN A 403 28.87 -54.26 -66.81
CA GLN A 403 29.79 -53.59 -65.89
C GLN A 403 29.35 -52.15 -65.56
N GLN A 404 28.91 -51.39 -66.56
CA GLN A 404 28.35 -50.04 -66.38
C GLN A 404 27.04 -50.05 -65.62
N ARG A 405 26.10 -50.95 -65.94
CA ARG A 405 24.87 -51.13 -65.17
C ARG A 405 25.15 -51.52 -63.71
N LYS A 406 26.16 -52.35 -63.48
CA LYS A 406 26.60 -52.71 -62.12
C LYS A 406 27.18 -51.51 -61.38
N GLN A 407 28.03 -50.70 -62.02
CA GLN A 407 28.56 -49.46 -61.42
C GLN A 407 27.47 -48.41 -61.16
N ASP A 408 26.53 -48.22 -62.09
CA ASP A 408 25.41 -47.30 -61.90
C ASP A 408 24.44 -47.80 -60.82
N MET A 409 24.17 -49.11 -60.73
CA MET A 409 23.42 -49.69 -59.60
C MET A 409 24.13 -49.45 -58.27
N ILE A 410 25.44 -49.68 -58.19
CA ILE A 410 26.21 -49.43 -56.96
C ILE A 410 26.13 -47.95 -56.58
N ARG A 411 26.34 -47.03 -57.53
CA ARG A 411 26.25 -45.59 -57.28
C ARG A 411 24.85 -45.15 -56.84
N LEU A 412 23.80 -45.68 -57.46
CA LEU A 412 22.41 -45.42 -57.06
C LEU A 412 22.10 -46.01 -55.69
N ALA A 413 22.61 -47.20 -55.39
CA ALA A 413 22.52 -47.84 -54.09
C ALA A 413 23.24 -47.00 -53.01
N ASP A 414 24.43 -46.48 -53.28
CA ASP A 414 25.19 -45.62 -52.37
C ASP A 414 24.47 -44.29 -52.11
N GLN A 415 23.93 -43.65 -53.15
CA GLN A 415 23.13 -42.43 -53.01
C GLN A 415 21.83 -42.66 -52.23
N PHE A 416 21.17 -43.79 -52.49
CA PHE A 416 19.98 -44.19 -51.74
C PHE A 416 20.30 -44.50 -50.28
N GLU A 417 21.40 -45.20 -50.00
CA GLU A 417 21.88 -45.49 -48.65
C GLU A 417 22.16 -44.21 -47.88
N SER A 418 22.85 -43.25 -48.49
CA SER A 418 23.17 -41.99 -47.84
C SER A 418 21.91 -41.18 -47.52
N ALA A 419 21.01 -41.02 -48.50
CA ALA A 419 19.79 -40.21 -48.31
C ALA A 419 18.81 -40.85 -47.31
N VAL A 420 18.58 -42.16 -47.40
CA VAL A 420 17.68 -42.88 -46.48
C VAL A 420 18.33 -43.05 -45.11
N GLY A 421 19.64 -43.28 -45.05
CA GLY A 421 20.41 -43.36 -43.82
C GLY A 421 20.33 -42.07 -43.00
N GLU A 422 20.50 -40.92 -43.64
CA GLU A 422 20.38 -39.60 -43.01
C GLU A 422 18.96 -39.35 -42.44
N ILE A 423 17.91 -39.72 -43.20
CA ILE A 423 16.52 -39.61 -42.74
C ILE A 423 16.28 -40.51 -41.51
N ILE A 424 16.73 -41.76 -41.56
CA ILE A 424 16.58 -42.71 -40.45
C ILE A 424 17.32 -42.23 -39.21
N GLU A 425 18.52 -41.68 -39.36
CA GLU A 425 19.32 -41.13 -38.26
C GLU A 425 18.66 -39.89 -37.65
N THR A 426 18.08 -39.02 -38.48
CA THR A 426 17.30 -37.87 -38.03
C THR A 426 16.06 -38.30 -37.25
N VAL A 427 15.28 -39.26 -37.77
CA VAL A 427 14.08 -39.78 -37.10
C VAL A 427 14.43 -40.50 -35.80
N SER A 428 15.52 -41.28 -35.78
CA SER A 428 16.01 -41.93 -34.56
C SER A 428 16.40 -40.90 -33.50
N SER A 429 17.13 -39.85 -33.89
CA SER A 429 17.55 -38.79 -32.97
C SER A 429 16.35 -38.03 -32.41
N ALA A 430 15.40 -37.65 -33.27
CA ALA A 430 14.15 -37.00 -32.84
C ALA A 430 13.31 -37.89 -31.93
N SER A 431 13.29 -39.20 -32.16
CA SER A 431 12.60 -40.16 -31.28
C SER A 431 13.24 -40.23 -29.89
N THR A 432 14.58 -40.26 -29.81
CA THR A 432 15.29 -40.23 -28.53
C THR A 432 15.05 -38.92 -27.77
N GLU A 433 15.01 -37.79 -28.47
CA GLU A 433 14.72 -36.48 -27.88
C GLU A 433 13.28 -36.40 -27.36
N LEU A 434 12.31 -36.95 -28.11
CA LEU A 434 10.92 -37.09 -27.65
C LEU A 434 10.80 -38.02 -26.44
N GLU A 435 11.56 -39.11 -26.39
CA GLU A 435 11.56 -40.04 -25.26
C GLU A 435 12.05 -39.35 -23.98
N ALA A 436 13.15 -38.60 -24.07
CA ALA A 436 13.69 -37.80 -22.96
C ALA A 436 12.72 -36.69 -22.51
N SER A 437 12.10 -35.99 -23.48
CA SER A 437 11.12 -34.94 -23.21
C SER A 437 9.87 -35.49 -22.52
N ALA A 438 9.34 -36.62 -23.01
CA ALA A 438 8.19 -37.29 -22.42
C ALA A 438 8.49 -37.77 -20.98
N GLY A 439 9.68 -38.35 -20.74
CA GLY A 439 10.10 -38.74 -19.39
C GLY A 439 10.17 -37.54 -18.42
N THR A 440 10.68 -36.40 -18.89
CA THR A 440 10.73 -35.16 -18.10
C THR A 440 9.33 -34.63 -17.78
N LEU A 441 8.41 -34.67 -18.75
CA LEU A 441 7.02 -34.25 -18.56
C LEU A 441 6.28 -35.17 -17.57
N THR A 442 6.48 -36.48 -17.66
CA THR A 442 5.91 -37.45 -16.70
C THR A 442 6.41 -37.15 -15.28
N SER A 443 7.72 -36.96 -15.08
CA SER A 443 8.26 -36.63 -13.75
C SER A 443 7.72 -35.31 -13.21
N THR A 444 7.56 -34.30 -14.08
CA THR A 444 6.99 -32.99 -13.72
C THR A 444 5.52 -33.10 -13.34
N ALA A 445 4.74 -33.91 -14.05
CA ALA A 445 3.35 -34.19 -13.75
C ALA A 445 3.19 -34.90 -12.40
N GLU A 446 4.00 -35.94 -12.13
CA GLU A 446 4.00 -36.66 -10.84
C GLU A 446 4.36 -35.74 -9.67
N ARG A 447 5.40 -34.91 -9.84
CA ARG A 447 5.79 -33.92 -8.83
C ARG A 447 4.68 -32.89 -8.60
N SER A 448 4.01 -32.44 -9.66
CA SER A 448 2.87 -31.51 -9.53
C SER A 448 1.71 -32.15 -8.78
N GLN A 449 1.39 -33.43 -9.04
CA GLN A 449 0.38 -34.16 -8.26
C GLN A 449 0.73 -34.25 -6.78
N GLN A 450 1.97 -34.58 -6.44
CA GLN A 450 2.40 -34.58 -5.03
C GLN A 450 2.27 -33.20 -4.38
N LEU A 451 2.68 -32.14 -5.08
CA LEU A 451 2.52 -30.76 -4.58
C LEU A 451 1.05 -30.39 -4.37
N THR A 452 0.16 -30.81 -5.29
CA THR A 452 -1.29 -30.50 -5.16
C THR A 452 -1.91 -31.12 -3.91
N ILE A 453 -1.46 -32.32 -3.50
CA ILE A 453 -1.91 -32.96 -2.24
C ILE A 453 -1.48 -32.14 -1.03
N VAL A 454 -0.22 -31.68 -1.00
CA VAL A 454 0.31 -30.86 0.09
C VAL A 454 -0.43 -29.52 0.18
N VAL A 455 -0.67 -28.87 -0.96
CA VAL A 455 -1.40 -27.59 -1.02
C VAL A 455 -2.86 -27.75 -0.62
N ALA A 456 -3.52 -28.86 -1.00
CA ALA A 456 -4.89 -29.16 -0.59
C ALA A 456 -4.99 -29.32 0.94
N ALA A 457 -4.10 -30.10 1.54
CA ALA A 457 -4.05 -30.28 2.99
C ALA A 457 -3.79 -28.96 3.73
N ALA A 458 -2.84 -28.15 3.26
CA ALA A 458 -2.57 -26.83 3.83
C ALA A 458 -3.76 -25.86 3.68
N SER A 459 -4.55 -25.99 2.60
CA SER A 459 -5.76 -25.19 2.38
C SER A 459 -6.89 -25.59 3.32
N GLU A 460 -7.07 -26.89 3.58
CA GLU A 460 -8.03 -27.39 4.59
C GLU A 460 -7.68 -26.94 6.01
N GLU A 461 -6.39 -27.01 6.37
CA GLU A 461 -5.89 -26.51 7.66
C GLU A 461 -6.12 -25.00 7.78
N ALA A 462 -5.78 -24.22 6.74
CA ALA A 462 -6.04 -22.80 6.69
C ALA A 462 -7.54 -22.48 6.83
N SER A 463 -8.41 -23.23 6.15
CA SER A 463 -9.86 -23.07 6.26
C SER A 463 -10.37 -23.31 7.68
N THR A 464 -9.81 -24.32 8.37
CA THR A 464 -10.16 -24.62 9.77
C THR A 464 -9.72 -23.48 10.69
N ASN A 465 -8.50 -22.97 10.50
CA ASN A 465 -7.98 -21.83 11.27
C ASN A 465 -8.81 -20.57 11.06
N VAL A 466 -9.17 -20.27 9.81
CA VAL A 466 -10.04 -19.13 9.48
C VAL A 466 -11.42 -19.27 10.14
N GLN A 467 -12.00 -20.47 10.16
CA GLN A 467 -13.26 -20.73 10.86
C GLN A 467 -13.14 -20.49 12.38
N SER A 468 -12.04 -20.91 13.00
CA SER A 468 -11.79 -20.64 14.42
C SER A 468 -11.65 -19.14 14.71
N VAL A 469 -10.95 -18.40 13.83
CA VAL A 469 -10.85 -16.94 13.95
C VAL A 469 -12.22 -16.27 13.77
N ALA A 470 -13.07 -16.78 12.87
CA ALA A 470 -14.43 -16.27 12.69
C ALA A 470 -15.24 -16.40 13.99
N SER A 471 -15.24 -17.57 14.62
CA SER A 471 -15.95 -17.78 15.89
C SER A 471 -15.40 -16.88 17.01
N ALA A 472 -14.08 -16.73 17.13
CA ALA A 472 -13.48 -15.82 18.11
C ALA A 472 -13.87 -14.35 17.84
N THR A 473 -14.00 -13.96 16.57
CA THR A 473 -14.41 -12.62 16.17
C THR A 473 -15.89 -12.36 16.51
N GLU A 474 -16.76 -13.37 16.35
CA GLU A 474 -18.17 -13.29 16.77
C GLU A 474 -18.31 -13.13 18.30
N GLU A 475 -17.55 -13.90 19.09
CA GLU A 475 -17.50 -13.74 20.55
C GLU A 475 -16.97 -12.36 20.97
N MET A 476 -15.96 -11.85 20.27
CA MET A 476 -15.41 -10.52 20.51
C MET A 476 -16.45 -9.43 20.17
N ALA A 477 -17.18 -9.57 19.07
CA ALA A 477 -18.25 -8.63 18.71
C ALA A 477 -19.37 -8.61 19.76
N SER A 478 -19.75 -9.78 20.28
CA SER A 478 -20.70 -9.88 21.38
C SER A 478 -20.18 -9.19 22.65
N SER A 479 -18.92 -9.42 23.00
CA SER A 479 -18.28 -8.81 24.18
C SER A 479 -18.20 -7.29 24.07
N VAL A 480 -17.83 -6.76 22.90
CA VAL A 480 -17.77 -5.31 22.64
C VAL A 480 -19.15 -4.66 22.78
N ASN A 481 -20.20 -5.30 22.25
CA ASN A 481 -21.57 -4.80 22.39
C ASN A 481 -22.03 -4.77 23.87
N GLU A 482 -21.69 -5.79 24.65
CA GLU A 482 -22.03 -5.83 26.07
C GLU A 482 -21.24 -4.77 26.87
N ILE A 483 -19.95 -4.58 26.58
CA ILE A 483 -19.14 -3.52 27.19
C ILE A 483 -19.74 -2.15 26.85
N SER A 484 -20.14 -1.92 25.59
CA SER A 484 -20.79 -0.66 25.18
C SER A 484 -22.04 -0.38 26.00
N ARG A 485 -22.90 -1.39 26.17
CA ARG A 485 -24.11 -1.31 27.01
C ARG A 485 -23.77 -0.98 28.48
N GLN A 486 -22.77 -1.63 29.06
CA GLN A 486 -22.37 -1.40 30.45
C GLN A 486 -21.75 -0.01 30.67
N VAL A 487 -21.02 0.50 29.69
CA VAL A 487 -20.41 1.85 29.75
C VAL A 487 -21.49 2.93 29.66
N GLN A 488 -22.47 2.78 28.77
CA GLN A 488 -23.62 3.68 28.69
C GLN A 488 -24.42 3.70 30.00
N GLU A 489 -24.64 2.52 30.60
CA GLU A 489 -25.32 2.41 31.89
C GLU A 489 -24.51 3.07 33.02
N SER A 490 -23.18 2.90 33.02
CA SER A 490 -22.29 3.55 33.99
C SER A 490 -22.34 5.08 33.88
N ALA A 491 -22.37 5.61 32.65
CA ALA A 491 -22.53 7.04 32.40
C ALA A 491 -23.89 7.55 32.90
N ARG A 492 -24.97 6.79 32.70
CA ARG A 492 -26.30 7.13 33.23
C ARG A 492 -26.30 7.20 34.76
N ILE A 493 -25.74 6.18 35.43
CA ILE A 493 -25.64 6.13 36.90
C ILE A 493 -24.78 7.29 37.43
N ALA A 494 -23.67 7.61 36.78
CA ALA A 494 -22.83 8.74 37.17
C ALA A 494 -23.60 10.07 37.09
N ASN A 495 -24.35 10.31 36.01
CA ASN A 495 -25.17 11.51 35.87
C ASN A 495 -26.28 11.60 36.94
N GLU A 496 -26.93 10.49 37.26
CA GLU A 496 -27.90 10.42 38.37
C GLU A 496 -27.26 10.75 39.72
N ALA A 497 -26.05 10.25 39.96
CA ALA A 497 -25.30 10.52 41.18
C ALA A 497 -24.86 11.99 41.28
N VAL A 498 -24.50 12.65 40.17
CA VAL A 498 -24.23 14.10 40.13
C VAL A 498 -25.49 14.89 40.53
N ASP A 499 -26.65 14.57 39.97
CA ASP A 499 -27.91 15.25 40.33
C ASP A 499 -28.27 15.03 41.81
N GLN A 500 -28.04 13.83 42.33
CA GLN A 500 -28.26 13.51 43.74
C GLN A 500 -27.29 14.27 44.67
N ALA A 501 -26.02 14.40 44.29
CA ALA A 501 -25.05 15.22 45.02
C ALA A 501 -25.47 16.69 45.03
N ARG A 502 -25.96 17.23 43.90
CA ARG A 502 -26.48 18.60 43.81
C ARG A 502 -27.67 18.81 44.76
N LYS A 503 -28.68 17.94 44.72
CA LYS A 503 -29.84 17.99 45.63
C LYS A 503 -29.43 17.92 47.11
N THR A 504 -28.40 17.13 47.43
CA THR A 504 -27.88 17.03 48.79
C THR A 504 -27.18 18.32 49.21
N ASN A 505 -26.36 18.90 48.33
CA ASN A 505 -25.72 20.20 48.56
C ASN A 505 -26.76 21.30 48.83
N ASP A 506 -27.86 21.34 48.08
CA ASP A 506 -28.92 22.33 48.28
C ASP A 506 -29.57 22.21 49.67
N ARG A 507 -29.91 20.98 50.09
CA ARG A 507 -30.47 20.71 51.43
C ARG A 507 -29.51 21.07 52.57
N VAL A 508 -28.22 20.79 52.41
CA VAL A 508 -27.19 21.13 53.40
C VAL A 508 -26.98 22.66 53.46
N SER A 509 -27.08 23.36 52.32
CA SER A 509 -27.04 24.82 52.26
C SER A 509 -28.24 25.46 52.99
N GLU A 510 -29.43 24.87 52.86
CA GLU A 510 -30.62 25.30 53.62
C GLU A 510 -30.40 25.12 55.14
N LEU A 511 -29.80 23.99 55.56
CA LEU A 511 -29.44 23.76 56.97
C LEU A 511 -28.42 24.80 57.49
N SER A 512 -27.40 25.13 56.69
CA SER A 512 -26.42 26.17 57.06
C SER A 512 -27.10 27.53 57.27
N THR A 513 -28.02 27.88 56.38
CA THR A 513 -28.82 29.11 56.49
C THR A 513 -29.71 29.11 57.74
N ALA A 514 -30.34 27.98 58.06
CA ALA A 514 -31.14 27.83 59.26
C ALA A 514 -30.29 27.94 60.54
N ALA A 515 -29.11 27.32 60.57
CA ALA A 515 -28.17 27.42 61.70
C ALA A 515 -27.69 28.86 61.93
N ALA A 516 -27.41 29.61 60.85
CA ALA A 516 -27.09 31.04 60.93
C ALA A 516 -28.20 31.86 61.58
N ARG A 517 -29.45 31.66 61.16
CA ARG A 517 -30.61 32.34 61.78
C ARG A 517 -30.78 32.00 63.26
N ILE A 518 -30.50 30.76 63.65
CA ILE A 518 -30.51 30.38 65.08
C ILE A 518 -29.39 31.11 65.83
N GLY A 519 -28.21 31.23 65.22
CA GLY A 519 -27.10 32.04 65.75
C GLY A 519 -27.51 33.47 66.05
N ASP A 520 -28.15 34.15 65.10
CA ASP A 520 -28.66 35.53 65.26
C ASP A 520 -29.65 35.65 66.43
N VAL A 521 -30.56 34.67 66.57
CA VAL A 521 -31.52 34.63 67.67
C VAL A 521 -30.83 34.42 69.02
N VAL A 522 -29.82 33.54 69.09
CA VAL A 522 -29.07 33.27 70.32
C VAL A 522 -28.28 34.50 70.76
N GLU A 523 -27.69 35.24 69.81
CA GLU A 523 -26.99 36.51 70.09
C GLU A 523 -27.94 37.58 70.63
N LEU A 524 -29.15 37.69 70.05
CA LEU A 524 -30.19 38.58 70.56
C LEU A 524 -30.59 38.23 72.00
N ILE A 525 -30.79 36.95 72.31
CA ILE A 525 -31.14 36.50 73.67
C ILE A 525 -30.00 36.82 74.65
N ASN A 526 -28.74 36.60 74.26
CA ASN A 526 -27.59 36.94 75.08
C ASN A 526 -27.51 38.46 75.36
N THR A 527 -27.83 39.28 74.35
CA THR A 527 -27.92 40.75 74.51
C THR A 527 -29.04 41.14 75.49
N ILE A 528 -30.22 40.51 75.39
CA ILE A 528 -31.34 40.75 76.31
C ILE A 528 -30.96 40.32 77.74
N ALA A 529 -30.30 39.18 77.91
CA ALA A 529 -29.81 38.71 79.21
C ALA A 529 -28.81 39.70 79.82
N GLY A 530 -27.88 40.25 79.02
CA GLY A 530 -26.97 41.31 79.44
C GLY A 530 -27.69 42.59 79.88
N GLN A 531 -28.70 43.03 79.14
CA GLN A 531 -29.53 44.18 79.52
C GLN A 531 -30.34 43.91 80.80
N THR A 532 -30.90 42.72 80.95
CA THR A 532 -31.65 42.31 82.15
C THR A 532 -30.75 42.26 83.37
N ASN A 533 -29.51 41.78 83.21
CA ASN A 533 -28.51 41.80 84.28
C ASN A 533 -28.17 43.23 84.73
N LEU A 534 -27.98 44.16 83.78
CA LEU A 534 -27.73 45.58 84.08
C LEU A 534 -28.94 46.25 84.76
N LEU A 535 -30.16 45.96 84.30
CA LEU A 535 -31.40 46.43 84.93
C LEU A 535 -31.54 45.90 86.37
N ALA A 536 -31.28 44.62 86.57
CA ALA A 536 -31.32 43.98 87.88
C ALA A 536 -30.24 44.54 88.84
N LEU A 537 -29.05 44.85 88.31
CA LEU A 537 -27.98 45.50 89.06
C LEU A 537 -28.39 46.91 89.51
N ASN A 538 -28.94 47.72 88.60
CA ASN A 538 -29.45 49.05 88.93
C ASN A 538 -30.57 49.00 89.98
N ALA A 539 -31.49 48.03 89.87
CA ALA A 539 -32.52 47.80 90.87
C ALA A 539 -31.94 47.36 92.23
N THR A 540 -30.89 46.55 92.24
CA THR A 540 -30.18 46.15 93.47
C THR A 540 -29.52 47.35 94.15
N ILE A 541 -28.91 48.25 93.38
CA ILE A 541 -28.30 49.49 93.88
C ILE A 541 -29.38 50.39 94.51
N GLU A 542 -30.50 50.60 93.84
CA GLU A 542 -31.56 51.47 94.35
C GLU A 542 -32.29 50.85 95.56
N ALA A 543 -32.44 49.53 95.58
CA ALA A 543 -32.95 48.80 96.74
C ALA A 543 -32.01 48.91 97.96
N ALA A 544 -30.69 48.86 97.76
CA ALA A 544 -29.71 49.11 98.81
C ALA A 544 -29.76 50.57 99.31
N ARG A 545 -30.05 51.51 98.42
CA ARG A 545 -30.21 52.94 98.74
C ARG A 545 -31.44 53.23 99.59
N ALA A 546 -32.50 52.44 99.44
CA ALA A 546 -33.73 52.52 100.23
C ALA A 546 -33.64 51.88 101.64
N GLY A 547 -32.50 51.27 102.01
CA GLY A 547 -32.28 50.69 103.33
C GLY A 547 -33.24 49.54 103.69
N GLU A 548 -33.74 49.51 104.93
CA GLU A 548 -34.67 48.46 105.42
C GLU A 548 -35.97 48.35 104.58
N ALA A 549 -36.45 49.45 104.00
CA ALA A 549 -37.67 49.46 103.18
C ALA A 549 -37.48 48.78 101.80
N GLY A 550 -36.24 48.69 101.30
CA GLY A 550 -35.89 48.09 100.00
C GLY A 550 -35.58 46.59 100.05
N ARG A 551 -35.62 45.97 101.24
CA ARG A 551 -35.08 44.61 101.47
C ARG A 551 -35.76 43.52 100.62
N GLY A 552 -37.08 43.60 100.43
CA GLY A 552 -37.82 42.69 99.54
C GLY A 552 -37.50 42.89 98.06
N PHE A 553 -37.33 44.15 97.62
CA PHE A 553 -36.92 44.48 96.26
C PHE A 553 -35.48 44.04 95.96
N ALA A 554 -34.58 44.13 96.95
CA ALA A 554 -33.20 43.67 96.81
C ALA A 554 -33.11 42.15 96.55
N VAL A 555 -33.96 41.34 97.21
CA VAL A 555 -34.01 39.90 96.98
C VAL A 555 -34.50 39.58 95.56
N VAL A 556 -35.58 40.21 95.11
CA VAL A 556 -36.10 40.02 93.75
C VAL A 556 -35.08 40.48 92.70
N ALA A 557 -34.43 41.62 92.90
CA ALA A 557 -33.41 42.11 92.00
C ALA A 557 -32.20 41.17 91.92
N SER A 558 -31.77 40.58 93.04
CA SER A 558 -30.71 39.57 93.07
C SER A 558 -31.12 38.28 92.37
N GLU A 559 -32.38 37.83 92.50
CA GLU A 559 -32.90 36.65 91.83
C GLU A 559 -32.96 36.85 90.31
N VAL A 560 -33.47 38.00 89.86
CA VAL A 560 -33.49 38.38 88.42
C VAL A 560 -32.07 38.47 87.87
N LYS A 561 -31.13 39.01 88.65
CA LYS A 561 -29.71 39.05 88.29
C LYS A 561 -29.13 37.64 88.08
N ALA A 562 -29.40 36.72 89.01
CA ALA A 562 -28.95 35.33 88.92
C ALA A 562 -29.56 34.61 87.70
N LEU A 563 -30.86 34.79 87.43
CA LEU A 563 -31.51 34.25 86.24
C LEU A 563 -30.92 34.81 84.94
N ALA A 564 -30.59 36.10 84.91
CA ALA A 564 -29.98 36.74 83.75
C ALA A 564 -28.56 36.19 83.50
N GLU A 565 -27.74 36.02 84.54
CA GLU A 565 -26.42 35.38 84.44
C GLU A 565 -26.52 33.92 83.98
N GLN A 566 -27.48 33.16 84.51
CA GLN A 566 -27.75 31.78 84.08
C GLN A 566 -28.20 31.71 82.60
N THR A 567 -29.02 32.66 82.16
CA THR A 567 -29.47 32.77 80.76
C THR A 567 -28.31 33.13 79.82
N ALA A 568 -27.45 34.08 80.21
CA ALA A 568 -26.24 34.42 79.44
C ALA A 568 -25.29 33.22 79.34
N LYS A 569 -25.11 32.45 80.42
CA LYS A 569 -24.32 31.22 80.38
C LYS A 569 -24.91 30.17 79.44
N ALA A 570 -26.21 29.90 79.55
CA ALA A 570 -26.90 28.91 78.71
C ALA A 570 -26.88 29.31 77.22
N THR A 571 -27.08 30.60 76.91
CA THR A 571 -26.97 31.10 75.53
C THR A 571 -25.55 31.04 74.99
N GLY A 572 -24.52 31.25 75.82
CA GLY A 572 -23.12 31.01 75.45
C GLY A 572 -22.84 29.55 75.08
N GLU A 573 -23.35 28.60 75.87
CA GLU A 573 -23.23 27.16 75.57
C GLU A 573 -23.96 26.79 74.26
N ILE A 574 -25.16 27.34 74.03
CA ILE A 574 -25.90 27.14 72.76
C ILE A 574 -25.15 27.75 71.58
N SER A 575 -24.59 28.95 71.73
CA SER A 575 -23.81 29.63 70.67
C SER A 575 -22.61 28.77 70.23
N GLN A 576 -21.93 28.13 71.19
CA GLN A 576 -20.85 27.18 70.90
C GLN A 576 -21.35 25.96 70.12
N GLN A 577 -22.52 25.40 70.46
CA GLN A 577 -23.13 24.29 69.73
C GLN A 577 -23.53 24.68 68.30
N ILE A 578 -24.12 25.87 68.12
CA ILE A 578 -24.49 26.39 66.78
C ILE A 578 -23.25 26.59 65.92
N SER A 579 -22.18 27.15 66.49
CA SER A 579 -20.89 27.29 65.78
C SER A 579 -20.33 25.94 65.34
N GLY A 580 -20.45 24.90 66.19
CA GLY A 580 -20.10 23.53 65.85
C GLY A 580 -20.95 22.95 64.71
N ILE A 581 -22.26 23.18 64.72
CA ILE A 581 -23.18 22.76 63.65
C ILE A 581 -22.84 23.46 62.33
N GLN A 582 -22.59 24.77 62.35
CA GLN A 582 -22.20 25.54 61.17
C GLN A 582 -20.90 24.99 60.57
N ALA A 583 -19.87 24.81 61.40
CA ALA A 583 -18.58 24.26 60.95
C ALA A 583 -18.74 22.85 60.33
N ALA A 584 -19.51 21.96 60.95
CA ALA A 584 -19.77 20.62 60.42
C ALA A 584 -20.57 20.65 59.11
N THR A 585 -21.49 21.61 58.98
CA THR A 585 -22.30 21.80 57.77
C THR A 585 -21.43 22.30 56.62
N ASP A 586 -20.55 23.29 56.86
CA ASP A 586 -19.60 23.80 55.86
C ASP A 586 -18.62 22.72 55.39
N GLN A 587 -18.09 21.91 56.32
CA GLN A 587 -17.27 20.75 55.98
C GLN A 587 -18.04 19.74 55.11
N SER A 588 -19.33 19.51 55.41
CA SER A 588 -20.18 18.62 54.62
C SER A 588 -20.41 19.15 53.19
N VAL A 589 -20.60 20.46 53.03
CA VAL A 589 -20.72 21.09 51.71
C VAL A 589 -19.46 20.89 50.88
N VAL A 590 -18.27 21.07 51.47
CA VAL A 590 -16.99 20.85 50.79
C VAL A 590 -16.89 19.38 50.34
N ALA A 591 -17.15 18.43 51.23
CA ALA A 591 -17.09 17.00 50.91
C ALA A 591 -18.07 16.61 49.78
N ILE A 592 -19.30 17.13 49.79
CA ILE A 592 -20.29 16.86 48.73
C ILE A 592 -19.82 17.42 47.39
N ARG A 593 -19.20 18.60 47.36
CA ARG A 593 -18.65 19.17 46.13
C ARG A 593 -17.49 18.34 45.57
N GLU A 594 -16.61 17.84 46.44
CA GLU A 594 -15.52 16.94 46.03
C GLU A 594 -16.04 15.61 45.47
N ILE A 595 -17.08 15.04 46.08
CA ILE A 595 -17.78 13.86 45.58
C ILE A 595 -18.39 14.16 44.20
N GLY A 596 -19.11 15.28 44.06
CA GLY A 596 -19.69 15.70 42.77
C GLY A 596 -18.65 15.88 41.67
N ALA A 597 -17.50 16.49 41.99
CA ALA A 597 -16.39 16.63 41.05
C ALA A 597 -15.78 15.27 40.65
N THR A 598 -15.65 14.33 41.59
CA THR A 598 -15.14 12.98 41.33
C THR A 598 -16.09 12.20 40.42
N ILE A 599 -17.41 12.26 40.67
CA ILE A 599 -18.42 11.62 39.82
C ILE A 599 -18.45 12.28 38.43
N GLY A 600 -18.28 13.60 38.35
CA GLY A 600 -18.14 14.30 37.06
C GLY A 600 -16.98 13.76 36.23
N LYS A 601 -15.80 13.55 36.85
CA LYS A 601 -14.66 12.89 36.19
C LYS A 601 -14.97 11.46 35.76
N MET A 602 -15.72 10.70 36.56
CA MET A 602 -16.15 9.35 36.17
C MET A 602 -17.03 9.39 34.91
N SER A 603 -17.96 10.34 34.82
CA SER A 603 -18.83 10.53 33.64
C SER A 603 -18.00 10.85 32.37
N GLU A 604 -17.00 11.73 32.49
CA GLU A 604 -16.07 12.04 31.40
C GLU A 604 -15.29 10.80 30.94
N ILE A 605 -14.73 10.02 31.89
CA ILE A 605 -14.01 8.78 31.59
C ILE A 605 -14.93 7.77 30.90
N SER A 606 -16.17 7.59 31.37
CA SER A 606 -17.15 6.70 30.72
C SER A 606 -17.45 7.15 29.29
N SER A 607 -17.53 8.45 29.01
CA SER A 607 -17.68 8.96 27.65
C SER A 607 -16.49 8.63 26.76
N THR A 608 -15.26 8.77 27.26
CA THR A 608 -14.05 8.39 26.51
C THR A 608 -14.01 6.89 26.22
N ILE A 609 -14.36 6.06 27.21
CA ILE A 609 -14.44 4.61 27.02
C ILE A 609 -15.50 4.26 25.97
N ALA A 610 -16.66 4.93 25.99
CA ALA A 610 -17.73 4.68 25.01
C ALA A 610 -17.24 4.89 23.57
N SER A 611 -16.53 6.01 23.32
CA SER A 611 -15.94 6.27 22.00
C SER A 611 -14.89 5.22 21.59
N ALA A 612 -14.03 4.80 22.52
CA ALA A 612 -13.05 3.75 22.25
C ALA A 612 -13.70 2.39 21.95
N VAL A 613 -14.80 2.06 22.63
CA VAL A 613 -15.56 0.82 22.42
C VAL A 613 -16.30 0.85 21.08
N GLU A 614 -16.84 2.00 20.65
CA GLU A 614 -17.41 2.17 19.30
C GLU A 614 -16.36 1.92 18.21
N GLU A 615 -15.14 2.46 18.38
CA GLU A 615 -14.03 2.22 17.44
C GLU A 615 -13.61 0.74 17.42
N GLN A 616 -13.53 0.09 18.58
CA GLN A 616 -13.29 -1.36 18.66
C GLN A 616 -14.40 -2.18 17.98
N GLY A 617 -15.65 -1.74 18.07
CA GLY A 617 -16.78 -2.36 17.37
C GLY A 617 -16.63 -2.30 15.85
N ALA A 618 -16.24 -1.13 15.32
CA ALA A 618 -15.97 -0.95 13.90
C ALA A 618 -14.81 -1.84 13.42
N ALA A 619 -13.70 -1.87 14.17
CA ALA A 619 -12.55 -2.72 13.87
C ALA A 619 -12.92 -4.21 13.88
N THR A 620 -13.71 -4.66 14.85
CA THR A 620 -14.16 -6.06 14.94
C THR A 620 -15.03 -6.46 13.75
N GLN A 621 -15.93 -5.58 13.29
CA GLN A 621 -16.70 -5.81 12.06
C GLN A 621 -15.83 -5.89 10.81
N GLU A 622 -14.77 -5.08 10.73
CA GLU A 622 -13.82 -5.13 9.62
C GLU A 622 -13.01 -6.44 9.63
N ILE A 623 -12.55 -6.89 10.80
CA ILE A 623 -11.92 -8.21 10.97
C ILE A 623 -12.86 -9.31 10.50
N SER A 624 -14.13 -9.29 10.90
CA SER A 624 -15.11 -10.30 10.47
C SER A 624 -15.26 -10.35 8.95
N ARG A 625 -15.35 -9.20 8.27
CA ARG A 625 -15.37 -9.14 6.80
C ARG A 625 -14.10 -9.72 6.17
N ASN A 626 -12.93 -9.37 6.70
CA ASN A 626 -11.65 -9.88 6.21
C ASN A 626 -11.51 -11.40 6.39
N VAL A 627 -12.01 -11.94 7.51
CA VAL A 627 -12.02 -13.37 7.80
C VAL A 627 -12.94 -14.11 6.82
N GLN A 628 -14.13 -13.59 6.52
CA GLN A 628 -15.03 -14.16 5.50
C GLN A 628 -14.38 -14.17 4.12
N GLN A 629 -13.70 -13.09 3.73
CA GLN A 629 -12.97 -13.02 2.47
C GLN A 629 -11.81 -14.04 2.42
N ALA A 630 -11.08 -14.19 3.53
CA ALA A 630 -10.02 -15.19 3.64
C ALA A 630 -10.57 -16.62 3.49
N ALA A 631 -11.72 -16.92 4.12
CA ALA A 631 -12.39 -18.22 4.00
C ALA A 631 -12.80 -18.52 2.54
N GLN A 632 -13.31 -17.51 1.85
CA GLN A 632 -13.66 -17.63 0.43
C GLN A 632 -12.41 -17.87 -0.43
N GLY A 633 -11.31 -17.18 -0.11
CA GLY A 633 -10.01 -17.39 -0.74
C GLY A 633 -9.46 -18.81 -0.55
N THR A 634 -9.52 -19.36 0.66
CA THR A 634 -9.04 -20.74 0.93
C THR A 634 -9.88 -21.77 0.19
N MET A 635 -11.21 -21.60 0.14
CA MET A 635 -12.09 -22.46 -0.67
C MET A 635 -11.75 -22.38 -2.17
N GLN A 636 -11.48 -21.18 -2.69
CA GLN A 636 -11.12 -21.02 -4.09
C GLN A 636 -9.77 -21.68 -4.42
N VAL A 637 -8.77 -21.58 -3.53
CA VAL A 637 -7.49 -22.27 -3.70
C VAL A 637 -7.69 -23.80 -3.71
N SER A 638 -8.52 -24.32 -2.80
CA SER A 638 -8.86 -25.75 -2.76
C SER A 638 -9.60 -26.23 -4.02
N SER A 639 -10.45 -25.40 -4.62
CA SER A 639 -11.06 -25.73 -5.91
C SER A 639 -10.01 -25.74 -7.02
N ASN A 640 -9.21 -24.68 -7.12
CA ASN A 640 -8.22 -24.53 -8.18
C ASN A 640 -7.16 -25.63 -8.15
N ILE A 641 -6.77 -26.10 -6.96
CA ILE A 641 -5.77 -27.16 -6.83
C ILE A 641 -6.28 -28.50 -7.36
N THR A 642 -7.59 -28.73 -7.31
CA THR A 642 -8.24 -29.91 -7.91
C THR A 642 -8.12 -29.88 -9.43
N ASP A 643 -8.24 -28.70 -10.05
CA ASP A 643 -8.05 -28.54 -11.50
C ASP A 643 -6.59 -28.71 -11.91
N VAL A 644 -5.64 -28.20 -11.11
CA VAL A 644 -4.20 -28.43 -11.33
C VAL A 644 -3.86 -29.92 -11.23
N GLN A 645 -4.43 -30.63 -10.25
CA GLN A 645 -4.25 -32.07 -10.11
C GLN A 645 -4.76 -32.83 -11.34
N ARG A 646 -5.91 -32.41 -11.89
CA ARG A 646 -6.47 -32.98 -13.12
C ARG A 646 -5.55 -32.73 -14.32
N GLY A 647 -5.12 -31.48 -14.52
CA GLY A 647 -4.21 -31.12 -15.61
C GLY A 647 -2.86 -31.84 -15.55
N ALA A 648 -2.33 -32.05 -14.35
CA ALA A 648 -1.13 -32.86 -14.14
C ALA A 648 -1.37 -34.34 -14.51
N SER A 649 -2.53 -34.91 -14.16
CA SER A 649 -2.91 -36.28 -14.56
C SER A 649 -3.03 -36.46 -16.07
N GLU A 650 -3.66 -35.50 -16.75
CA GLU A 650 -3.80 -35.47 -18.21
C GLU A 650 -2.43 -35.34 -18.88
N THR A 651 -1.56 -34.47 -18.36
CA THR A 651 -0.18 -34.31 -18.83
C THR A 651 0.63 -35.59 -18.68
N GLY A 652 0.52 -36.28 -17.54
CA GLY A 652 1.19 -37.56 -17.32
C GLY A 652 0.71 -38.64 -18.30
N SER A 653 -0.60 -38.70 -18.56
CA SER A 653 -1.20 -39.63 -19.52
C SER A 653 -0.75 -39.35 -20.97
N ALA A 654 -0.78 -38.08 -21.39
CA ALA A 654 -0.32 -37.65 -22.71
C ALA A 654 1.18 -37.93 -22.90
N SER A 655 1.99 -37.66 -21.88
CA SER A 655 3.43 -37.93 -21.90
C SER A 655 3.73 -39.41 -22.04
N SER A 656 2.98 -40.29 -21.36
CA SER A 656 3.09 -41.74 -21.51
C SER A 656 2.77 -42.22 -22.93
N GLN A 657 1.77 -41.61 -23.59
CA GLN A 657 1.44 -41.88 -24.99
C GLN A 657 2.56 -41.43 -25.94
N VAL A 658 3.12 -40.22 -25.73
CA VAL A 658 4.25 -39.71 -26.51
C VAL A 658 5.49 -40.61 -26.32
N LEU A 659 5.77 -41.03 -25.09
CA LEU A 659 6.86 -41.95 -24.78
C LEU A 659 6.72 -43.26 -25.55
N SER A 660 5.52 -43.86 -25.53
CA SER A 660 5.23 -45.10 -26.26
C SER A 660 5.35 -44.93 -27.78
N ALA A 661 4.90 -43.78 -28.32
CA ALA A 661 5.02 -43.47 -29.75
C ALA A 661 6.48 -43.26 -30.17
N ALA A 662 7.27 -42.55 -29.37
CA ALA A 662 8.70 -42.32 -29.59
C ALA A 662 9.50 -43.64 -29.54
N GLN A 663 9.22 -44.50 -28.57
CA GLN A 663 9.84 -45.83 -28.48
C GLN A 663 9.49 -46.72 -29.69
N SER A 664 8.25 -46.65 -30.17
CA SER A 664 7.82 -47.37 -31.37
C SER A 664 8.52 -46.84 -32.61
N LEU A 665 8.61 -45.52 -32.78
CA LEU A 665 9.28 -44.88 -33.91
C LEU A 665 10.79 -45.17 -33.92
N SER A 666 11.44 -45.21 -32.75
CA SER A 666 12.83 -45.63 -32.58
C SER A 666 13.06 -47.09 -33.02
N ARG A 667 12.17 -48.02 -32.61
CA ARG A 667 12.20 -49.41 -33.06
C ARG A 667 11.99 -49.55 -34.57
N ASP A 668 11.00 -48.86 -35.12
CA ASP A 668 10.69 -48.90 -36.55
C ASP A 668 11.83 -48.29 -37.39
N SER A 669 12.46 -47.22 -36.92
CA SER A 669 13.64 -46.62 -37.55
C SER A 669 14.82 -47.60 -37.57
N THR A 670 15.06 -48.30 -36.46
CA THR A 670 16.09 -49.34 -36.36
C THR A 670 15.79 -50.51 -37.32
N ARG A 671 14.53 -50.93 -37.40
CA ARG A 671 14.09 -51.99 -38.32
C ARG A 671 14.27 -51.57 -39.78
N LEU A 672 13.88 -50.35 -40.13
CA LEU A 672 14.04 -49.80 -41.47
C LEU A 672 15.52 -49.72 -41.85
N ARG A 673 16.41 -49.30 -40.93
CA ARG A 673 17.87 -49.29 -41.13
C ARG A 673 18.38 -50.67 -41.53
N ASN A 674 17.94 -51.70 -40.81
CA ASN A 674 18.36 -53.08 -41.04
C ASN A 674 17.85 -53.63 -42.38
N GLU A 675 16.59 -53.38 -42.74
CA GLU A 675 16.01 -53.85 -44.01
C GLU A 675 16.60 -53.11 -45.22
N VAL A 676 16.84 -51.80 -45.12
CA VAL A 676 17.56 -51.03 -46.15
C VAL A 676 18.98 -51.57 -46.32
N GLY A 677 19.69 -51.84 -45.22
CA GLY A 677 21.03 -52.46 -45.25
C GLY A 677 21.05 -53.83 -45.95
N LYS A 678 20.08 -54.71 -45.64
CA LYS A 678 19.93 -56.02 -46.33
C LYS A 678 19.64 -55.85 -47.82
N PHE A 679 18.70 -54.98 -48.18
CA PHE A 679 18.35 -54.72 -49.56
C PHE A 679 19.57 -54.23 -50.35
N LEU A 680 20.30 -53.26 -49.83
CA LEU A 680 21.52 -52.71 -50.45
C LEU A 680 22.62 -53.76 -50.58
N SER A 681 22.81 -54.63 -49.57
CA SER A 681 23.77 -55.73 -49.66
C SER A 681 23.43 -56.72 -50.78
N THR A 682 22.13 -56.96 -51.01
CA THR A 682 21.64 -57.83 -52.08
C THR A 682 21.83 -57.18 -53.46
N VAL A 683 21.54 -55.88 -53.57
CA VAL A 683 21.74 -55.09 -54.80
C VAL A 683 23.22 -54.98 -55.18
N ARG A 684 24.12 -54.86 -54.20
CA ARG A 684 25.58 -54.84 -54.44
C ARG A 684 26.14 -56.21 -54.82
N ALA A 685 25.49 -57.29 -54.38
CA ALA A 685 25.88 -58.67 -54.67
C ALA A 685 25.41 -59.16 -56.05
N ALA A 686 24.24 -58.71 -56.51
CA ALA A 686 23.74 -58.89 -57.88
C ALA A 686 24.65 -58.16 -58.90
#